data_AF-A0A848CZ78-F1
#
_entry.id   AF-A0A848CZ78-F1
#
_cell.length_a   1.000
_cell.length_b   1.000
_cell.length_c   1.000
_cell.angle_alpha   90.00
_cell.angle_beta   90.00
_cell.angle_gamma   90.00
#
_symmetry.space_group_name_H-M   'P 1'
#
loop_
_entity.id
_entity.type
_entity.pdbx_description
1 polymer ?
#
loop_
_entity_poly.entity_id
_entity_poly.type
_entity_poly.pdbx_seq_one_letter_code
_entity_poly.pdbx_strand_id
1 'polypeptide(L)'
;MTDTELLVQIREGDGEAFVVLIERYRDMLWRNAQYYAANKHDADEIVQETIFRAYVSIHKLREPERFAAWLRSILFHYALALLKKKKRVVVSEKAVQHHIQSENILYDERLYIQEALGKLEDKYRRVIVLKYFQDFTLQQIADMLRCPLGTVKTRVHHALRLLQQSLAEPKESKVERKLYAMKQHLKNKALSLFPIPDFYELFIEDYAEEAQGGRAVFSWKNPADEEEYIWIELDADEKLIDFTRSIRRSTTGSSLSIEQLKQEGLRFVEEHYPRAAHTFVAEPIKEQGDTYRFSYVQKAMDLPLSMTGFTVGVERDGSIQSFHYYGYAERVIQPQVLADKEEVKRQYLEQLEITLTIESIIEEIYEPADGKVHLVYEFAPLPAYPAEHKKLKAHVYEEGKTDEYMPLPPMAASEIAKRESASVETLIGLTPAYRKIRESDLGEALGIVWRANEAREIPDRSIDSFFKERTENTVKARVDKETGHLHSFIWFEKRTGELSLSDEECRKKALQFLYTLFPQAGAFFQLLKRAEETRQEETCVLFTFRIVHAGVPLRSGFASISVNRTNGYIERYIGPDIEPQQLRSVNAVPKISREQAMELFHSAFDLKLQWSKEYEENGESYYQLVYAPDFPSLPGELRFIEAHTGQMIFTKY
;
A
#
# COMPACT_ATOMS: atom_id res chain seq x y z
N MET A 1 -6.10 8.34 -33.50
CA MET A 1 -4.67 8.04 -33.30
C MET A 1 -4.50 7.22 -32.03
N THR A 2 -3.83 6.09 -32.15
CA THR A 2 -3.43 5.22 -31.03
C THR A 2 -2.25 5.84 -30.27
N ASP A 3 -2.00 5.39 -29.05
CA ASP A 3 -0.88 5.90 -28.24
C ASP A 3 0.47 5.56 -28.88
N THR A 4 0.56 4.40 -29.55
CA THR A 4 1.73 3.98 -30.32
C THR A 4 2.01 4.92 -31.49
N GLU A 5 0.97 5.39 -32.21
CA GLU A 5 1.11 6.35 -33.31
C GLU A 5 1.59 7.72 -32.81
N LEU A 6 1.07 8.19 -31.67
CA LEU A 6 1.52 9.44 -31.03
C LEU A 6 2.98 9.33 -30.57
N LEU A 7 3.39 8.19 -30.01
CA LEU A 7 4.76 7.95 -29.57
C LEU A 7 5.78 7.94 -30.70
N VAL A 8 5.37 7.50 -31.90
CA VAL A 8 6.22 7.59 -33.11
C VAL A 8 6.42 9.05 -33.49
N GLN A 9 5.36 9.86 -33.53
CA GLN A 9 5.44 11.29 -33.86
C GLN A 9 6.26 12.09 -32.84
N ILE A 10 6.12 11.78 -31.55
CA ILE A 10 6.90 12.42 -30.48
C ILE A 10 8.40 12.15 -30.64
N ARG A 11 8.78 10.93 -31.06
CA ARG A 11 10.18 10.56 -31.34
C ARG A 11 10.74 11.27 -32.57
N GLU A 12 9.87 11.69 -33.49
CA GLU A 12 10.22 12.50 -34.66
C GLU A 12 10.27 14.01 -34.35
N GLY A 13 10.00 14.41 -33.10
CA GLY A 13 10.12 15.79 -32.61
C GLY A 13 8.81 16.56 -32.55
N ASP A 14 7.66 15.90 -32.72
CA ASP A 14 6.35 16.54 -32.60
C ASP A 14 5.95 16.73 -31.13
N GLY A 15 6.11 17.96 -30.63
CA GLY A 15 5.72 18.34 -29.28
C GLY A 15 4.20 18.40 -29.06
N GLU A 16 3.41 18.64 -30.10
CA GLU A 16 1.94 18.65 -30.01
C GLU A 16 1.40 17.23 -29.82
N ALA A 17 2.03 16.24 -30.48
CA ALA A 17 1.73 14.83 -30.24
C ALA A 17 1.97 14.42 -28.78
N PHE A 18 2.96 15.02 -28.10
CA PHE A 18 3.20 14.79 -26.66
C PHE A 18 2.08 15.36 -25.79
N VAL A 19 1.61 16.57 -26.09
CA VAL A 19 0.50 17.20 -25.38
C VAL A 19 -0.77 16.35 -25.52
N VAL A 20 -1.09 15.91 -26.75
CA VAL A 20 -2.24 15.03 -27.01
C VAL A 20 -2.11 13.70 -26.27
N LEU A 21 -0.91 13.13 -26.18
CA LEU A 21 -0.67 11.89 -25.46
C LEU A 21 -0.81 12.10 -23.94
N ILE A 22 -0.16 13.11 -23.37
CA ILE A 22 -0.21 13.37 -21.92
C ILE A 22 -1.61 13.74 -21.45
N GLU A 23 -2.39 14.50 -22.21
CA GLU A 23 -3.76 14.83 -21.84
C GLU A 23 -4.63 13.58 -21.64
N ARG A 24 -4.40 12.50 -22.39
CA ARG A 24 -5.09 11.20 -22.18
C ARG A 24 -4.76 10.55 -20.84
N TYR A 25 -3.57 10.83 -20.32
CA TYR A 25 -3.07 10.24 -19.08
C TYR A 25 -3.16 11.20 -17.89
N ARG A 26 -3.48 12.48 -18.10
CA ARG A 26 -3.49 13.53 -17.07
C ARG A 26 -4.38 13.20 -15.88
N ASP A 27 -5.59 12.71 -16.12
CA ASP A 27 -6.50 12.27 -15.06
C ASP A 27 -6.03 11.00 -14.33
N MET A 28 -5.34 10.09 -15.03
CA MET A 28 -4.70 8.94 -14.40
C MET A 28 -3.54 9.39 -13.51
N LEU A 29 -2.70 10.31 -13.99
CA LEU A 29 -1.60 10.85 -13.21
C LEU A 29 -2.11 11.62 -11.99
N TRP A 30 -3.13 12.45 -12.16
CA TRP A 30 -3.69 13.22 -11.07
C TRP A 30 -4.33 12.34 -10.00
N ARG A 31 -5.11 11.33 -10.40
CA ARG A 31 -5.59 10.30 -9.48
C ARG A 31 -4.41 9.64 -8.74
N ASN A 32 -3.41 9.15 -9.48
CA ASN A 32 -2.25 8.47 -8.89
C ASN A 32 -1.45 9.34 -7.93
N ALA A 33 -1.25 10.61 -8.28
CA ALA A 33 -0.53 11.58 -7.48
C ALA A 33 -1.21 11.85 -6.14
N GLN A 34 -2.55 11.91 -6.10
CA GLN A 34 -3.32 12.13 -4.89
C GLN A 34 -3.07 11.08 -3.79
N TYR A 35 -2.63 9.87 -4.14
CA TYR A 35 -2.37 8.81 -3.14
C TYR A 35 -1.09 9.02 -2.37
N TYR A 36 -0.13 9.69 -3.00
CA TYR A 36 1.14 10.02 -2.39
C TYR A 36 1.15 11.44 -1.85
N ALA A 37 0.25 12.27 -2.34
CA ALA A 37 0.15 13.66 -1.98
C ALA A 37 -0.56 13.84 -0.63
N ALA A 38 0.00 14.70 0.22
CA ALA A 38 -0.63 15.11 1.46
C ALA A 38 -1.94 15.88 1.28
N ASN A 39 -2.10 16.50 0.10
CA ASN A 39 -3.12 17.45 -0.26
C ASN A 39 -3.13 17.58 -1.80
N LYS A 40 -4.06 18.35 -2.37
CA LYS A 40 -4.17 18.52 -3.82
C LYS A 40 -2.93 19.17 -4.47
N HIS A 41 -2.24 20.08 -3.80
CA HIS A 41 -1.08 20.76 -4.36
C HIS A 41 0.11 19.83 -4.53
N ASP A 42 0.36 18.98 -3.54
CA ASP A 42 1.35 17.91 -3.66
C ASP A 42 1.01 16.99 -4.84
N ALA A 43 -0.28 16.75 -5.10
CA ALA A 43 -0.71 15.95 -6.24
C ALA A 43 -0.46 16.68 -7.56
N ASP A 44 -0.76 17.97 -7.62
CA ASP A 44 -0.50 18.82 -8.81
C ASP A 44 1.01 18.95 -9.08
N GLU A 45 1.83 19.14 -8.04
CA GLU A 45 3.31 19.14 -8.11
C GLU A 45 3.81 17.79 -8.64
N ILE A 46 3.28 16.69 -8.10
CA ILE A 46 3.60 15.34 -8.58
C ILE A 46 3.25 15.17 -10.05
N VAL A 47 2.05 15.56 -10.48
CA VAL A 47 1.63 15.44 -11.88
C VAL A 47 2.48 16.30 -12.80
N GLN A 48 2.68 17.58 -12.46
CA GLN A 48 3.43 18.51 -13.30
C GLN A 48 4.86 18.04 -13.50
N GLU A 49 5.52 17.63 -12.43
CA GLU A 49 6.89 17.14 -12.50
C GLU A 49 6.98 15.78 -13.21
N THR A 50 5.97 14.91 -13.04
CA THR A 50 5.87 13.67 -13.83
C THR A 50 5.82 13.97 -15.32
N ILE A 51 4.94 14.89 -15.74
CA ILE A 51 4.76 15.25 -17.14
C ILE A 51 6.05 15.84 -17.70
N PHE A 52 6.72 16.71 -16.94
CA PHE A 52 8.00 17.29 -17.33
C PHE A 52 9.08 16.22 -17.51
N ARG A 53 9.23 15.30 -16.55
CA ARG A 53 10.19 14.20 -16.65
C ARG A 53 9.88 13.22 -17.75
N ALA A 54 8.60 12.95 -17.97
CA ALA A 54 8.15 12.14 -19.08
C ALA A 54 8.56 12.79 -20.40
N TYR A 55 8.33 14.10 -20.56
CA TYR A 55 8.75 14.82 -21.77
C TYR A 55 10.24 14.70 -22.03
N VAL A 56 11.07 14.93 -20.99
CA VAL A 56 12.53 14.87 -21.11
C VAL A 56 13.02 13.45 -21.40
N SER A 57 12.36 12.42 -20.87
CA SER A 57 12.85 11.03 -20.91
C SER A 57 12.13 10.11 -21.90
N ILE A 58 11.14 10.60 -22.65
CA ILE A 58 10.31 9.78 -23.54
C ILE A 58 11.08 9.04 -24.64
N HIS A 59 12.23 9.57 -25.04
CA HIS A 59 13.16 8.92 -25.98
C HIS A 59 13.81 7.64 -25.42
N LYS A 60 13.78 7.43 -24.10
CA LYS A 60 14.32 6.23 -23.43
C LYS A 60 13.31 5.08 -23.35
N LEU A 61 12.02 5.34 -23.56
CA LEU A 61 11.00 4.31 -23.59
C LEU A 61 11.22 3.42 -24.82
N ARG A 62 11.47 2.11 -24.62
CA ARG A 62 11.77 1.16 -25.72
C ARG A 62 10.52 0.51 -26.31
N GLU A 63 9.56 0.18 -25.44
CA GLU A 63 8.30 -0.51 -25.76
C GLU A 63 7.12 0.47 -25.64
N PRO A 64 6.62 1.03 -26.76
CA PRO A 64 5.53 2.03 -26.76
C PRO A 64 4.25 1.57 -26.05
N GLU A 65 3.94 0.28 -26.15
CA GLU A 65 2.80 -0.37 -25.49
C GLU A 65 2.86 -0.30 -23.96
N ARG A 66 4.03 -0.07 -23.37
CA ARG A 66 4.22 0.07 -21.91
C ARG A 66 4.23 1.52 -21.43
N PHE A 67 3.89 2.49 -22.30
CA PHE A 67 3.92 3.91 -21.97
C PHE A 67 3.16 4.26 -20.68
N ALA A 68 1.97 3.70 -20.47
CA ALA A 68 1.18 3.93 -19.25
C ALA A 68 1.91 3.45 -17.98
N ALA A 69 2.56 2.28 -18.02
CA ALA A 69 3.32 1.74 -16.89
C ALA A 69 4.60 2.56 -16.65
N TRP A 70 5.31 2.92 -17.71
CA TRP A 70 6.50 3.77 -17.64
C TRP A 70 6.20 5.18 -17.10
N LEU A 71 5.09 5.79 -17.51
CA LEU A 71 4.68 7.11 -17.04
C LEU A 71 4.28 7.08 -15.56
N ARG A 72 3.63 6.00 -15.11
CA ARG A 72 3.31 5.77 -13.70
C ARG A 72 4.55 5.56 -12.84
N SER A 73 5.58 4.89 -13.36
CA SER A 73 6.83 4.72 -12.61
C SER A 73 7.53 6.06 -12.39
N ILE A 74 7.55 6.97 -13.37
CA ILE A 74 8.08 8.33 -13.19
C ILE A 74 7.32 9.08 -12.08
N LEU A 75 5.99 9.01 -12.12
CA LEU A 75 5.12 9.64 -11.13
C LEU A 75 5.43 9.16 -9.72
N PHE A 76 5.49 7.86 -9.58
CA PHE A 76 5.74 7.19 -8.32
C PHE A 76 7.11 7.55 -7.73
N HIS A 77 8.19 7.48 -8.53
CA HIS A 77 9.53 7.84 -8.06
C HIS A 77 9.58 9.27 -7.56
N TYR A 78 8.94 10.21 -8.27
CA TYR A 78 8.87 11.60 -7.83
C TYR A 78 7.99 11.79 -6.59
N ALA A 79 6.83 11.15 -6.56
CA ALA A 79 5.92 11.19 -5.43
C ALA A 79 6.55 10.65 -4.13
N LEU A 80 7.37 9.62 -4.23
CA LEU A 80 8.15 9.10 -3.12
C LEU A 80 9.28 10.01 -2.70
N ALA A 81 9.99 10.61 -3.65
CA ALA A 81 10.99 11.62 -3.32
C ALA A 81 10.34 12.80 -2.59
N LEU A 82 9.14 13.22 -3.01
CA LEU A 82 8.35 14.26 -2.36
C LEU A 82 7.88 13.84 -0.96
N LEU A 83 7.35 12.62 -0.81
CA LEU A 83 6.90 12.06 0.47
C LEU A 83 8.02 11.86 1.51
N LYS A 84 9.19 11.40 1.06
CA LYS A 84 10.38 11.24 1.90
C LYS A 84 10.94 12.59 2.29
N LYS A 85 11.01 13.56 1.36
CA LYS A 85 11.35 14.96 1.64
C LYS A 85 10.40 15.60 2.66
N LYS A 86 9.12 15.23 2.63
CA LYS A 86 8.08 15.63 3.60
C LYS A 86 7.95 14.65 4.77
N LYS A 87 8.87 13.69 4.98
CA LYS A 87 8.92 12.68 6.06
C LYS A 87 7.58 12.20 6.64
N ARG A 88 6.65 11.85 5.76
CA ARG A 88 5.44 11.10 6.09
C ARG A 88 5.66 9.66 5.67
N VAL A 89 6.27 8.87 6.56
CA VAL A 89 6.28 7.42 6.38
C VAL A 89 5.57 6.79 7.55
N VAL A 90 4.26 7.04 7.59
CA VAL A 90 3.28 6.07 8.05
C VAL A 90 2.42 5.81 6.83
N VAL A 91 2.75 4.77 6.08
CA VAL A 91 1.78 4.20 5.15
C VAL A 91 0.68 3.63 6.04
N SER A 92 -0.34 4.44 6.33
CA SER A 92 -1.45 3.98 7.15
C SER A 92 -2.14 2.84 6.41
N GLU A 93 -2.66 1.87 7.13
CA GLU A 93 -3.48 0.77 6.59
C GLU A 93 -4.57 1.29 5.66
N LYS A 94 -5.10 2.48 5.95
CA LYS A 94 -6.08 3.21 5.16
C LYS A 94 -5.51 3.80 3.88
N ALA A 95 -4.24 4.20 3.80
CA ALA A 95 -3.59 4.61 2.56
C ALA A 95 -3.34 3.42 1.61
N VAL A 96 -3.03 2.24 2.18
CA VAL A 96 -3.01 0.96 1.44
C VAL A 96 -4.43 0.60 0.99
N GLN A 97 -5.43 0.69 1.87
CA GLN A 97 -6.83 0.45 1.55
C GLN A 97 -7.36 1.41 0.46
N HIS A 98 -7.01 2.70 0.51
CA HIS A 98 -7.48 3.74 -0.43
C HIS A 98 -6.74 3.73 -1.77
N HIS A 99 -5.44 3.40 -1.81
CA HIS A 99 -4.72 3.22 -3.08
C HIS A 99 -5.23 1.98 -3.83
N ILE A 100 -5.71 0.95 -3.11
CA ILE A 100 -6.41 -0.18 -3.71
C ILE A 100 -7.78 0.25 -4.28
N GLN A 101 -8.34 1.39 -3.87
CA GLN A 101 -9.64 1.88 -4.31
C GLN A 101 -9.63 2.76 -5.57
N SER A 102 -8.51 2.89 -6.29
CA SER A 102 -8.37 4.12 -7.08
C SER A 102 -7.57 4.07 -8.39
N GLU A 103 -7.07 2.90 -8.81
CA GLU A 103 -6.65 2.72 -10.20
C GLU A 103 -7.86 2.75 -11.16
N ASN A 104 -7.68 3.45 -12.28
CA ASN A 104 -8.46 3.26 -13.50
C ASN A 104 -7.92 2.10 -14.37
N ILE A 105 -7.14 1.21 -13.77
CA ILE A 105 -7.04 -0.19 -14.19
C ILE A 105 -8.13 -0.92 -13.41
N LEU A 106 -8.93 -1.69 -14.15
CA LEU A 106 -9.94 -2.65 -13.67
C LEU A 106 -9.73 -2.98 -12.18
N TYR A 107 -10.57 -2.39 -11.34
CA TYR A 107 -10.59 -2.46 -9.86
C TYR A 107 -10.79 -3.88 -9.29
N ASP A 108 -10.51 -4.87 -10.09
CA ASP A 108 -11.34 -6.03 -10.20
C ASP A 108 -10.42 -7.24 -10.17
N GLU A 109 -9.28 -7.15 -10.87
CA GLU A 109 -8.07 -7.87 -10.45
C GLU A 109 -7.88 -7.69 -8.93
N ARG A 110 -8.14 -6.47 -8.43
CA ARG A 110 -8.01 -6.04 -7.04
C ARG A 110 -8.98 -6.66 -6.04
N LEU A 111 -10.22 -7.06 -6.36
CA LEU A 111 -11.13 -7.66 -5.34
C LEU A 111 -10.81 -9.15 -5.07
N TYR A 112 -10.38 -9.88 -6.10
CA TYR A 112 -9.89 -11.27 -5.91
C TYR A 112 -8.57 -11.27 -5.17
N ILE A 113 -7.70 -10.34 -5.56
CA ILE A 113 -6.47 -10.02 -4.84
C ILE A 113 -6.81 -9.59 -3.42
N GLN A 114 -7.77 -8.69 -3.16
CA GLN A 114 -8.15 -8.26 -1.81
C GLN A 114 -8.78 -9.35 -0.95
N GLU A 115 -9.56 -10.27 -1.51
CA GLU A 115 -10.07 -11.43 -0.75
C GLU A 115 -8.96 -12.41 -0.42
N ALA A 116 -8.03 -12.62 -1.36
CA ALA A 116 -6.90 -13.51 -1.16
C ALA A 116 -5.81 -12.85 -0.29
N LEU A 117 -5.68 -11.51 -0.34
CA LEU A 117 -4.85 -10.65 0.51
C LEU A 117 -5.49 -10.40 1.89
N GLY A 118 -6.83 -10.43 1.99
CA GLY A 118 -7.60 -10.23 3.22
C GLY A 118 -7.61 -11.47 4.11
N LYS A 119 -7.34 -12.64 3.53
CA LYS A 119 -6.96 -13.86 4.25
C LYS A 119 -5.54 -13.81 4.81
N LEU A 120 -4.76 -12.80 4.42
CA LEU A 120 -3.43 -12.58 4.96
C LEU A 120 -3.50 -11.60 6.12
N GLU A 121 -2.76 -11.92 7.18
CA GLU A 121 -2.49 -10.95 8.24
C GLU A 121 -1.92 -9.66 7.67
N ASP A 122 -2.18 -8.55 8.35
CA ASP A 122 -1.94 -7.20 7.83
C ASP A 122 -0.51 -6.94 7.35
N LYS A 123 0.43 -7.51 8.11
CA LYS A 123 1.87 -7.49 7.81
C LYS A 123 2.24 -8.14 6.46
N TYR A 124 1.48 -9.15 6.01
CA TYR A 124 1.67 -9.89 4.76
C TYR A 124 1.01 -9.20 3.57
N ARG A 125 -0.20 -8.68 3.79
CA ARG A 125 -0.94 -7.91 2.79
C ARG A 125 -0.21 -6.64 2.38
N ARG A 126 0.31 -5.87 3.34
CA ARG A 126 1.02 -4.60 3.08
C ARG A 126 2.19 -4.78 2.11
N VAL A 127 3.00 -5.82 2.29
CA VAL A 127 4.20 -6.00 1.48
C VAL A 127 3.92 -6.54 0.08
N ILE A 128 2.84 -7.31 -0.14
CA ILE A 128 2.41 -7.69 -1.50
C ILE A 128 1.90 -6.48 -2.25
N VAL A 129 1.08 -5.66 -1.61
CA VAL A 129 0.56 -4.44 -2.22
C VAL A 129 1.73 -3.55 -2.64
N LEU A 130 2.69 -3.35 -1.76
CA LEU A 130 3.87 -2.56 -2.08
C LEU A 130 4.71 -3.21 -3.21
N LYS A 131 4.98 -4.52 -3.16
CA LYS A 131 5.86 -5.19 -4.15
C LYS A 131 5.24 -5.34 -5.54
N TYR A 132 3.99 -5.75 -5.63
CA TYR A 132 3.38 -6.22 -6.87
C TYR A 132 2.30 -5.29 -7.44
N PHE A 133 1.80 -4.34 -6.64
CA PHE A 133 0.79 -3.36 -7.07
C PHE A 133 1.32 -1.95 -7.14
N GLN A 134 2.42 -1.68 -6.42
CA GLN A 134 3.06 -0.37 -6.37
C GLN A 134 4.51 -0.44 -6.85
N ASP A 135 4.92 -1.57 -7.46
CA ASP A 135 6.23 -1.81 -8.08
C ASP A 135 7.46 -1.46 -7.21
N PHE A 136 7.32 -1.49 -5.88
CA PHE A 136 8.45 -1.23 -4.98
C PHE A 136 9.46 -2.37 -5.01
N THR A 137 10.76 -2.02 -4.97
CA THR A 137 11.79 -3.02 -4.67
C THR A 137 11.65 -3.45 -3.20
N LEU A 138 12.00 -4.70 -2.90
CA LEU A 138 11.88 -5.23 -1.54
C LEU A 138 12.62 -4.32 -0.52
N GLN A 139 13.78 -3.77 -0.93
CA GLN A 139 14.54 -2.80 -0.15
C GLN A 139 13.76 -1.51 0.14
N GLN A 140 13.09 -0.93 -0.86
CA GLN A 140 12.26 0.27 -0.65
C GLN A 140 11.08 0.00 0.30
N ILE A 141 10.51 -1.20 0.24
CA ILE A 141 9.44 -1.64 1.15
C ILE A 141 9.98 -1.77 2.58
N ALA A 142 11.19 -2.30 2.74
CA ALA A 142 11.83 -2.45 4.05
C ALA A 142 12.15 -1.09 4.67
N ASP A 143 12.71 -0.19 3.87
CA ASP A 143 12.98 1.20 4.24
C ASP A 143 11.66 1.91 4.64
N MET A 144 10.59 1.66 3.89
CA MET A 144 9.26 2.26 4.10
C MET A 144 8.54 1.72 5.34
N LEU A 145 8.59 0.42 5.57
CA LEU A 145 7.93 -0.22 6.72
C LEU A 145 8.79 -0.19 7.98
N ARG A 146 9.97 0.46 7.92
CA ARG A 146 10.97 0.51 9.01
C ARG A 146 11.25 -0.87 9.61
N CYS A 147 11.26 -1.89 8.77
CA CYS A 147 11.47 -3.27 9.19
C CYS A 147 12.60 -3.90 8.38
N PRO A 148 13.27 -4.92 8.92
CA PRO A 148 14.35 -5.58 8.20
C PRO A 148 13.90 -6.06 6.83
N LEU A 149 14.79 -5.99 5.82
CA LEU A 149 14.47 -6.47 4.48
C LEU A 149 14.15 -7.97 4.48
N GLY A 150 14.81 -8.76 5.33
CA GLY A 150 14.41 -10.16 5.60
C GLY A 150 12.97 -10.29 6.12
N THR A 151 12.50 -9.37 6.97
CA THR A 151 11.11 -9.34 7.45
C THR A 151 10.12 -9.01 6.32
N VAL A 152 10.46 -8.06 5.44
CA VAL A 152 9.64 -7.78 4.25
C VAL A 152 9.59 -8.98 3.32
N LYS A 153 10.74 -9.61 3.06
CA LYS A 153 10.85 -10.79 2.20
C LYS A 153 10.04 -11.96 2.73
N THR A 154 10.21 -12.31 4.00
CA THR A 154 9.35 -13.27 4.73
C THR A 154 7.87 -12.94 4.56
N ARG A 155 7.50 -11.66 4.68
CA ARG A 155 6.11 -11.26 4.61
C ARG A 155 5.55 -11.35 3.18
N VAL A 156 6.33 -10.95 2.17
CA VAL A 156 5.95 -11.03 0.74
C VAL A 156 5.79 -12.48 0.36
N HIS A 157 6.72 -13.30 0.83
CA HIS A 157 6.77 -14.71 0.58
C HIS A 157 5.57 -15.48 1.16
N HIS A 158 5.30 -15.29 2.45
CA HIS A 158 4.17 -15.90 3.15
C HIS A 158 2.84 -15.47 2.53
N ALA A 159 2.78 -14.21 2.10
CA ALA A 159 1.63 -13.67 1.40
C ALA A 159 1.41 -14.32 0.02
N LEU A 160 2.44 -14.47 -0.82
CA LEU A 160 2.34 -15.15 -2.12
C LEU A 160 1.93 -16.62 -1.98
N ARG A 161 2.43 -17.33 -0.94
CA ARG A 161 2.08 -18.73 -0.65
C ARG A 161 0.58 -18.91 -0.41
N LEU A 162 0.01 -18.07 0.43
CA LEU A 162 -1.43 -18.06 0.74
C LEU A 162 -2.30 -17.67 -0.48
N LEU A 163 -1.72 -16.97 -1.46
CA LEU A 163 -2.37 -16.67 -2.74
C LEU A 163 -2.26 -17.83 -3.76
N GLN A 164 -1.20 -18.65 -3.69
CA GLN A 164 -0.80 -19.65 -4.70
C GLN A 164 -1.37 -21.06 -4.52
N GLN A 165 -2.05 -21.40 -3.42
CA GLN A 165 -2.62 -22.74 -3.16
C GLN A 165 -3.77 -23.18 -4.12
N SER A 166 -3.84 -22.70 -5.37
CA SER A 166 -4.92 -23.00 -6.30
C SER A 166 -4.57 -23.20 -7.79
N LEU A 167 -3.42 -23.80 -8.17
CA LEU A 167 -3.20 -24.69 -9.37
C LEU A 167 -1.74 -24.68 -9.90
N ALA A 168 -1.35 -25.81 -10.51
CA ALA A 168 -0.01 -26.21 -10.99
C ALA A 168 0.45 -25.51 -12.32
N GLU A 169 1.57 -25.95 -12.92
CA GLU A 169 2.51 -25.26 -13.87
C GLU A 169 2.25 -25.37 -15.41
N PRO A 170 2.76 -24.43 -16.28
CA PRO A 170 2.91 -24.62 -17.73
C PRO A 170 4.31 -24.30 -18.31
N LYS A 171 4.44 -24.35 -19.65
CA LYS A 171 5.66 -24.28 -20.49
C LYS A 171 5.85 -22.98 -21.31
N GLU A 172 7.10 -22.80 -21.74
CA GLU A 172 7.85 -21.59 -22.18
C GLU A 172 7.97 -21.27 -23.71
N SER A 173 8.49 -20.06 -24.01
CA SER A 173 8.93 -19.45 -25.29
C SER A 173 10.41 -18.96 -25.31
N LYS A 174 10.86 -18.20 -26.33
CA LYS A 174 12.29 -18.08 -26.76
C LYS A 174 13.17 -16.99 -26.11
N VAL A 175 12.60 -15.90 -25.56
CA VAL A 175 13.37 -14.86 -24.80
C VAL A 175 13.77 -15.38 -23.41
N GLU A 176 13.01 -16.36 -22.90
CA GLU A 176 13.19 -16.99 -21.59
C GLU A 176 14.49 -17.79 -21.48
N ARG A 177 15.16 -18.19 -22.57
CA ARG A 177 16.32 -19.10 -22.47
C ARG A 177 17.55 -18.53 -21.75
N LYS A 178 17.87 -17.25 -21.93
CA LYS A 178 19.01 -16.62 -21.25
C LYS A 178 18.68 -16.35 -19.77
N LEU A 179 17.45 -15.90 -19.52
CA LEU A 179 16.92 -15.66 -18.19
C LEU A 179 16.82 -16.96 -17.38
N TYR A 180 16.30 -18.01 -18.02
CA TYR A 180 16.22 -19.37 -17.50
C TYR A 180 17.60 -19.93 -17.18
N ALA A 181 18.59 -19.77 -18.08
CA ALA A 181 19.96 -20.22 -17.81
C ALA A 181 20.57 -19.51 -16.59
N MET A 182 20.40 -18.19 -16.47
CA MET A 182 20.88 -17.43 -15.31
C MET A 182 20.15 -17.84 -14.02
N LYS A 183 18.83 -18.00 -14.11
CA LYS A 183 17.97 -18.45 -13.02
C LYS A 183 18.34 -19.85 -12.54
N GLN A 184 18.57 -20.81 -13.45
CA GLN A 184 19.05 -22.14 -13.10
C GLN A 184 20.45 -22.12 -12.47
N HIS A 185 21.35 -21.27 -12.98
CA HIS A 185 22.69 -21.08 -12.42
C HIS A 185 22.62 -20.59 -10.96
N LEU A 186 21.86 -19.53 -10.71
CA LEU A 186 21.67 -18.97 -9.37
C LEU A 186 20.91 -19.93 -8.44
N LYS A 187 19.99 -20.75 -8.98
CA LYS A 187 19.32 -21.81 -8.22
C LYS A 187 20.29 -22.87 -7.74
N ASN A 188 21.16 -23.35 -8.62
CA ASN A 188 22.19 -24.32 -8.28
C ASN A 188 23.16 -23.75 -7.23
N LYS A 189 23.48 -22.45 -7.35
CA LYS A 189 24.26 -21.76 -6.32
C LYS A 189 23.54 -21.75 -4.98
N ALA A 190 22.26 -21.39 -4.93
CA ALA A 190 21.46 -21.39 -3.70
C ALA A 190 21.44 -22.77 -3.03
N LEU A 191 21.21 -23.84 -3.80
CA LEU A 191 21.25 -25.23 -3.32
C LEU A 191 22.63 -25.66 -2.83
N SER A 192 23.71 -25.10 -3.39
CA SER A 192 25.08 -25.38 -2.92
C SER A 192 25.43 -24.67 -1.61
N LEU A 193 24.83 -23.50 -1.35
CA LEU A 193 25.06 -22.73 -0.14
C LEU A 193 24.25 -23.29 1.04
N PHE A 194 23.03 -23.77 0.78
CA PHE A 194 22.12 -24.23 1.82
C PHE A 194 21.51 -25.59 1.44
N PRO A 195 21.78 -26.66 2.22
CA PRO A 195 21.14 -27.95 1.97
C PRO A 195 19.64 -27.83 2.28
N ILE A 196 18.82 -28.06 1.26
CA ILE A 196 17.36 -28.09 1.37
C ILE A 196 16.93 -29.56 1.56
N PRO A 197 16.11 -29.87 2.59
CA PRO A 197 15.61 -31.24 2.77
C PRO A 197 14.80 -31.72 1.55
N ASP A 198 14.98 -32.99 1.15
CA ASP A 198 14.37 -33.54 -0.07
C ASP A 198 12.83 -33.50 -0.09
N PHE A 199 12.20 -33.46 1.09
CA PHE A 199 10.74 -33.36 1.21
C PHE A 199 10.21 -31.92 1.10
N TYR A 200 11.11 -30.92 1.01
CA TYR A 200 10.71 -29.55 0.74
C TYR A 200 10.53 -29.36 -0.78
N GLU A 201 9.44 -28.70 -1.16
CA GLU A 201 9.12 -28.42 -2.56
C GLU A 201 9.51 -26.99 -2.91
N LEU A 202 10.25 -26.81 -4.01
CA LEU A 202 10.49 -25.48 -4.58
C LEU A 202 9.15 -24.92 -5.06
N PHE A 203 8.83 -23.70 -4.64
CA PHE A 203 7.57 -23.07 -5.04
C PHE A 203 7.71 -21.62 -5.45
N ILE A 204 8.85 -20.96 -5.15
CA ILE A 204 9.22 -19.69 -5.78
C ILE A 204 10.54 -19.86 -6.52
N GLU A 205 10.52 -19.51 -7.80
CA GLU A 205 11.68 -19.39 -8.65
C GLU A 205 11.46 -18.13 -9.50
N ASP A 206 12.04 -17.00 -9.12
CA ASP A 206 11.85 -15.72 -9.80
C ASP A 206 13.18 -15.02 -10.08
N TYR A 207 13.23 -14.22 -11.15
CA TYR A 207 14.37 -13.38 -11.49
C TYR A 207 13.87 -12.06 -12.06
N ALA A 208 14.28 -10.95 -11.44
CA ALA A 208 13.99 -9.61 -11.92
C ALA A 208 15.28 -8.93 -12.39
N GLU A 209 15.24 -8.34 -13.59
CA GLU A 209 16.32 -7.49 -14.09
C GLU A 209 16.08 -6.06 -13.57
N GLU A 210 16.76 -5.66 -12.51
CA GLU A 210 16.66 -4.30 -11.95
C GLU A 210 17.76 -3.38 -12.53
N ALA A 211 17.52 -2.06 -12.53
CA ALA A 211 18.50 -1.07 -13.00
C ALA A 211 19.84 -1.09 -12.24
N GLN A 212 19.87 -1.70 -11.05
CA GLN A 212 21.04 -1.82 -10.17
C GLN A 212 21.63 -3.25 -10.14
N GLY A 213 21.25 -4.11 -11.10
CA GLY A 213 21.70 -5.51 -11.18
C GLY A 213 20.53 -6.47 -10.95
N GLY A 214 20.52 -7.59 -11.70
CA GLY A 214 19.46 -8.59 -11.57
C GLY A 214 19.46 -9.28 -10.20
N ARG A 215 18.30 -9.72 -9.75
CA ARG A 215 18.14 -10.47 -8.49
C ARG A 215 17.37 -11.76 -8.74
N ALA A 216 17.86 -12.86 -8.19
CA ALA A 216 17.17 -14.14 -8.19
C ALA A 216 16.64 -14.47 -6.80
N VAL A 217 15.42 -14.99 -6.76
CA VAL A 217 14.74 -15.37 -5.52
C VAL A 217 14.30 -16.82 -5.64
N PHE A 218 14.67 -17.61 -4.63
CA PHE A 218 14.30 -19.01 -4.52
C PHE A 218 13.65 -19.28 -3.17
N SER A 219 12.58 -20.04 -3.17
CA SER A 219 12.03 -20.55 -1.92
C SER A 219 11.44 -21.95 -2.01
N TRP A 220 11.70 -22.69 -0.94
CA TRP A 220 11.26 -24.05 -0.72
C TRP A 220 10.37 -24.10 0.52
N LYS A 221 9.31 -24.91 0.48
CA LYS A 221 8.37 -25.09 1.60
C LYS A 221 8.27 -26.55 2.00
N ASN A 222 7.97 -26.79 3.27
CA ASN A 222 7.45 -28.08 3.71
C ASN A 222 5.97 -28.22 3.25
N PRO A 223 5.59 -29.25 2.48
CA PRO A 223 4.20 -29.48 2.12
C PRO A 223 3.31 -29.85 3.31
N ALA A 224 3.89 -30.38 4.39
CA ALA A 224 3.17 -30.83 5.59
C ALA A 224 2.94 -29.73 6.63
N ASP A 225 3.69 -28.61 6.57
CA ASP A 225 3.52 -27.48 7.49
C ASP A 225 3.69 -26.15 6.73
N GLU A 226 2.65 -25.32 6.78
CA GLU A 226 2.61 -24.08 6.01
C GLU A 226 3.44 -22.93 6.55
N GLU A 227 3.90 -23.06 7.78
CA GLU A 227 4.77 -22.07 8.42
C GLU A 227 6.26 -22.38 8.20
N GLU A 228 6.58 -23.58 7.71
CA GLU A 228 7.95 -23.97 7.41
C GLU A 228 8.36 -23.65 5.98
N TYR A 229 9.46 -22.91 5.84
CA TYR A 229 10.03 -22.53 4.55
C TYR A 229 11.52 -22.12 4.65
N ILE A 230 12.20 -22.16 3.51
CA ILE A 230 13.56 -21.66 3.31
C ILE A 230 13.52 -20.66 2.15
N TRP A 231 14.01 -19.44 2.38
CA TRP A 231 14.08 -18.34 1.41
C TRP A 231 15.53 -17.95 1.17
N ILE A 232 15.93 -17.79 -0.09
CA ILE A 232 17.27 -17.39 -0.52
C ILE A 232 17.14 -16.34 -1.62
N GLU A 233 17.81 -15.20 -1.46
CA GLU A 233 17.96 -14.20 -2.51
C GLU A 233 19.44 -14.00 -2.85
N LEU A 234 19.75 -14.07 -4.14
CA LEU A 234 21.08 -13.83 -4.70
C LEU A 234 21.04 -12.64 -5.65
N ASP A 235 22.11 -11.85 -5.70
CA ASP A 235 22.33 -10.93 -6.82
C ASP A 235 22.85 -11.68 -8.06
N ALA A 236 22.95 -10.94 -9.17
CA ALA A 236 23.48 -11.47 -10.43
C ALA A 236 24.95 -11.94 -10.34
N ASP A 237 25.69 -11.52 -9.32
CA ASP A 237 27.08 -11.90 -9.03
C ASP A 237 27.18 -13.06 -8.02
N GLU A 238 26.07 -13.79 -7.79
CA GLU A 238 25.96 -14.94 -6.89
C GLU A 238 26.10 -14.62 -5.39
N LYS A 239 26.11 -13.35 -4.99
CA LYS A 239 26.22 -12.98 -3.57
C LYS A 239 24.88 -13.10 -2.87
N LEU A 240 24.92 -13.60 -1.64
CA LEU A 240 23.75 -13.76 -0.80
C LEU A 240 23.26 -12.42 -0.29
N ILE A 241 22.11 -11.93 -0.78
CA ILE A 241 21.49 -10.72 -0.24
C ILE A 241 20.66 -11.06 1.00
N ASP A 242 19.94 -12.19 0.95
CA ASP A 242 19.01 -12.58 2.01
C ASP A 242 18.87 -14.07 2.15
N PHE A 243 18.72 -14.52 3.39
CA PHE A 243 18.41 -15.88 3.74
C PHE A 243 17.44 -15.89 4.90
N THR A 244 16.40 -16.73 4.84
CA THR A 244 15.53 -17.01 5.99
C THR A 244 15.14 -18.48 6.02
N ARG A 245 15.19 -19.09 7.20
CA ARG A 245 14.78 -20.46 7.48
C ARG A 245 13.81 -20.45 8.64
N SER A 246 12.56 -20.82 8.37
CA SER A 246 11.52 -20.99 9.38
C SER A 246 11.24 -22.48 9.54
N ILE A 247 11.56 -23.07 10.70
CA ILE A 247 11.30 -24.48 11.01
C ILE A 247 10.75 -24.58 12.43
N ARG A 248 9.66 -25.32 12.63
CA ARG A 248 9.13 -25.57 13.97
C ARG A 248 9.94 -26.70 14.63
N ARG A 249 10.89 -26.34 15.49
CA ARG A 249 11.69 -27.32 16.24
C ARG A 249 11.18 -27.50 17.67
N SER A 250 11.20 -28.75 18.12
CA SER A 250 11.16 -29.11 19.54
C SER A 250 12.41 -28.56 20.22
N THR A 251 12.24 -27.70 21.22
CA THR A 251 13.29 -27.03 22.02
C THR A 251 14.03 -27.97 22.97
N THR A 252 14.44 -29.13 22.48
CA THR A 252 15.22 -30.13 23.22
C THR A 252 16.62 -30.21 22.63
N GLY A 253 17.46 -29.23 22.93
CA GLY A 253 18.86 -29.17 22.52
C GLY A 253 19.71 -28.30 23.45
N SER A 254 21.02 -28.53 23.48
CA SER A 254 21.98 -27.72 24.22
C SER A 254 22.00 -26.27 23.73
N SER A 255 21.72 -25.31 24.61
CA SER A 255 21.77 -23.88 24.30
C SER A 255 23.21 -23.38 24.36
N LEU A 256 23.68 -22.76 23.27
CA LEU A 256 24.94 -22.01 23.27
C LEU A 256 24.76 -20.71 24.07
N SER A 257 25.88 -20.15 24.53
CA SER A 257 25.90 -18.81 25.12
C SER A 257 25.72 -17.73 24.05
N ILE A 258 25.20 -16.55 24.43
CA ILE A 258 25.00 -15.43 23.50
C ILE A 258 26.29 -15.07 22.74
N GLU A 259 27.45 -15.14 23.39
CA GLU A 259 28.74 -14.88 22.72
C GLU A 259 29.07 -15.95 21.67
N GLN A 260 28.82 -17.23 21.96
CA GLN A 260 29.00 -18.30 20.97
C GLN A 260 28.03 -18.15 19.79
N LEU A 261 26.77 -17.79 20.05
CA LEU A 261 25.79 -17.50 19.00
C LEU A 261 26.22 -16.34 18.12
N LYS A 262 26.75 -15.28 18.73
CA LYS A 262 27.33 -14.14 18.02
C LYS A 262 28.49 -14.56 17.13
N GLN A 263 29.42 -15.36 17.65
CA GLN A 263 30.57 -15.84 16.88
C GLN A 263 30.14 -16.70 15.67
N GLU A 264 29.10 -17.52 15.83
CA GLU A 264 28.57 -18.32 14.72
C GLU A 264 27.91 -17.44 13.66
N GLY A 265 27.09 -16.48 14.07
CA GLY A 265 26.48 -15.49 13.16
C GLY A 265 27.54 -14.66 12.42
N LEU A 266 28.61 -14.23 13.10
CA LEU A 266 29.69 -13.47 12.48
C LEU A 266 30.56 -14.31 11.55
N ARG A 267 30.79 -15.60 11.86
CA ARG A 267 31.47 -16.52 10.94
C ARG A 267 30.70 -16.64 9.63
N PHE A 268 29.39 -16.85 9.72
CA PHE A 268 28.51 -16.90 8.54
C PHE A 268 28.60 -15.61 7.72
N VAL A 269 28.58 -14.44 8.37
CA VAL A 269 28.73 -13.15 7.67
C VAL A 269 30.09 -13.04 6.98
N GLU A 270 31.18 -13.45 7.63
CA GLU A 270 32.53 -13.37 7.06
C GLU A 270 32.71 -14.27 5.82
N GLU A 271 32.01 -15.42 5.77
CA GLU A 271 32.01 -16.33 4.62
C GLU A 271 31.36 -15.72 3.37
N HIS A 272 30.29 -14.92 3.56
CA HIS A 272 29.56 -14.28 2.46
C HIS A 272 30.04 -12.86 2.14
N TYR A 273 30.46 -12.12 3.16
CA TYR A 273 30.92 -10.73 3.09
C TYR A 273 32.17 -10.52 3.94
N PRO A 274 33.36 -10.87 3.40
CA PRO A 274 34.62 -10.73 4.11
C PRO A 274 34.83 -9.31 4.65
N ARG A 275 35.23 -9.20 5.91
CA ARG A 275 35.47 -7.97 6.68
C ARG A 275 34.23 -7.11 6.98
N ALA A 276 33.01 -7.53 6.62
CA ALA A 276 31.82 -6.70 6.89
C ALA A 276 31.65 -6.36 8.37
N ALA A 277 31.91 -7.32 9.27
CA ALA A 277 31.82 -7.11 10.72
C ALA A 277 32.84 -6.09 11.27
N HIS A 278 33.93 -5.82 10.54
CA HIS A 278 34.94 -4.82 10.90
C HIS A 278 34.57 -3.42 10.36
N THR A 279 33.75 -3.36 9.31
CA THR A 279 33.33 -2.12 8.65
C THR A 279 32.17 -1.43 9.37
N PHE A 280 31.29 -2.22 10.00
CA PHE A 280 30.06 -1.74 10.62
C PHE A 280 30.11 -1.81 12.15
N VAL A 281 29.25 -1.03 12.81
CA VAL A 281 29.16 -0.96 14.27
C VAL A 281 28.00 -1.80 14.77
N ALA A 282 28.26 -2.66 15.76
CA ALA A 282 27.24 -3.50 16.37
C ALA A 282 26.17 -2.66 17.09
N GLU A 283 24.91 -3.04 16.92
CA GLU A 283 23.77 -2.55 17.69
C GLU A 283 23.45 -3.47 18.89
N PRO A 284 22.63 -3.01 19.86
CA PRO A 284 22.13 -3.87 20.93
C PRO A 284 21.46 -5.13 20.38
N ILE A 285 21.74 -6.27 21.03
CA ILE A 285 21.20 -7.57 20.66
C ILE A 285 19.70 -7.56 20.91
N LYS A 286 18.92 -8.08 19.96
CA LYS A 286 17.46 -8.23 20.10
C LYS A 286 17.12 -9.71 20.24
N GLU A 287 16.45 -10.08 21.32
CA GLU A 287 15.87 -11.41 21.52
C GLU A 287 14.45 -11.43 20.95
N GLN A 288 14.15 -12.44 20.12
CA GLN A 288 12.83 -12.66 19.52
C GLN A 288 12.48 -14.15 19.62
N GLY A 289 11.72 -14.53 20.65
CA GLY A 289 11.41 -15.93 20.91
C GLY A 289 12.67 -16.73 21.20
N ASP A 290 12.99 -17.70 20.34
CA ASP A 290 14.18 -18.55 20.44
C ASP A 290 15.36 -18.12 19.55
N THR A 291 15.30 -16.90 19.01
CA THR A 291 16.33 -16.36 18.12
C THR A 291 16.93 -15.08 18.66
N TYR A 292 18.25 -14.96 18.54
CA TYR A 292 19.01 -13.75 18.82
C TYR A 292 19.39 -13.06 17.53
N ARG A 293 19.03 -11.79 17.38
CA ARG A 293 19.39 -10.96 16.23
C ARG A 293 20.59 -10.08 16.56
N PHE A 294 21.66 -10.25 15.78
CA PHE A 294 22.84 -9.40 15.78
C PHE A 294 22.76 -8.46 14.57
N SER A 295 22.77 -7.15 14.82
CA SER A 295 22.65 -6.12 13.78
C SER A 295 23.92 -5.26 13.79
N TYR A 296 24.43 -4.95 12.60
CA TYR A 296 25.61 -4.14 12.41
C TYR A 296 25.28 -3.06 11.39
N VAL A 297 25.50 -1.80 11.73
CA VAL A 297 25.08 -0.64 10.93
C VAL A 297 26.23 0.34 10.74
N GLN A 298 26.16 1.16 9.70
CA GLN A 298 27.03 2.31 9.56
C GLN A 298 26.60 3.40 10.56
N LYS A 299 27.56 4.18 11.07
CA LYS A 299 27.29 5.35 11.90
C LYS A 299 27.85 6.62 11.27
N ALA A 300 27.15 7.72 11.45
CA ALA A 300 27.65 9.06 11.22
C ALA A 300 27.17 9.97 12.35
N MET A 301 28.05 10.84 12.86
CA MET A 301 27.77 11.66 14.05
C MET A 301 27.27 10.82 15.25
N ASP A 302 27.87 9.65 15.47
CA ASP A 302 27.51 8.65 16.49
C ASP A 302 26.08 8.07 16.43
N LEU A 303 25.29 8.48 15.43
CA LEU A 303 23.94 7.98 15.17
C LEU A 303 23.97 6.88 14.10
N PRO A 304 23.16 5.82 14.26
CA PRO A 304 23.07 4.74 13.27
C PRO A 304 22.37 5.23 12.00
N LEU A 305 22.89 4.81 10.84
CA LEU A 305 22.20 4.94 9.57
C LEU A 305 21.32 3.70 9.40
N SER A 306 20.02 3.89 9.54
CA SER A 306 19.04 2.83 9.28
C SER A 306 19.25 2.22 7.89
N MET A 307 19.04 0.92 7.73
CA MET A 307 19.12 0.24 6.43
C MET A 307 20.51 0.30 5.79
N THR A 308 21.54 0.13 6.64
CA THR A 308 22.93 -0.09 6.25
C THR A 308 23.49 -1.30 7.02
N GLY A 309 24.62 -1.83 6.56
CA GLY A 309 25.29 -2.98 7.13
C GLY A 309 24.54 -4.28 6.94
N PHE A 310 24.33 -5.05 7.99
CA PHE A 310 23.71 -6.37 7.91
C PHE A 310 23.01 -6.77 9.21
N THR A 311 22.12 -7.76 9.10
CA THR A 311 21.50 -8.42 10.25
C THR A 311 21.65 -9.93 10.11
N VAL A 312 21.95 -10.62 11.20
CA VAL A 312 21.96 -12.10 11.26
C VAL A 312 21.20 -12.55 12.50
N GLY A 313 20.24 -13.45 12.31
CA GLY A 313 19.47 -14.12 13.35
C GLY A 313 19.95 -15.54 13.57
N VAL A 314 20.29 -15.88 14.81
CA VAL A 314 20.87 -17.18 15.19
C VAL A 314 19.99 -17.83 16.25
N GLU A 315 19.63 -19.09 16.06
CA GLU A 315 18.85 -19.89 17.03
C GLU A 315 19.74 -20.35 18.20
N ARG A 316 19.12 -20.80 19.30
CA ARG A 316 19.85 -21.25 20.51
C ARG A 316 20.88 -22.36 20.28
N ASP A 317 20.73 -23.16 19.23
CA ASP A 317 21.66 -24.23 18.86
C ASP A 317 22.83 -23.77 17.98
N GLY A 318 22.87 -22.49 17.60
CA GLY A 318 23.89 -21.90 16.72
C GLY A 318 23.52 -21.90 15.24
N SER A 319 22.39 -22.49 14.84
CA SER A 319 21.98 -22.47 13.44
C SER A 319 21.52 -21.07 13.00
N ILE A 320 21.84 -20.71 11.76
CA ILE A 320 21.42 -19.43 11.17
C ILE A 320 19.95 -19.55 10.77
N GLN A 321 19.12 -18.68 11.34
CA GLN A 321 17.70 -18.58 11.02
C GLN A 321 17.44 -17.51 9.96
N SER A 322 18.13 -16.38 10.04
CA SER A 322 17.94 -15.29 9.08
C SER A 322 19.22 -14.51 8.84
N PHE A 323 19.38 -13.96 7.63
CA PHE A 323 20.45 -13.07 7.27
C PHE A 323 19.97 -12.06 6.24
N HIS A 324 20.46 -10.83 6.35
CA HIS A 324 20.20 -9.78 5.37
C HIS A 324 21.40 -8.83 5.26
N TYR A 325 21.82 -8.49 4.04
CA TYR A 325 22.85 -7.49 3.76
C TYR A 325 22.29 -6.24 3.09
N TYR A 326 22.30 -5.11 3.81
CA TYR A 326 21.82 -3.79 3.34
C TYR A 326 22.89 -2.99 2.59
N GLY A 327 24.17 -3.34 2.75
CA GLY A 327 25.28 -2.61 2.13
C GLY A 327 25.67 -1.31 2.84
N TYR A 328 26.45 -0.49 2.16
CA TYR A 328 27.04 0.73 2.71
C TYR A 328 26.33 1.96 2.14
N ALA A 329 26.14 3.00 2.95
CA ALA A 329 25.66 4.28 2.48
C ALA A 329 26.80 5.07 1.84
N GLU A 330 26.81 5.17 0.51
CA GLU A 330 27.85 5.88 -0.24
C GLU A 330 27.78 7.40 -0.04
N ARG A 331 26.58 7.96 0.15
CA ARG A 331 26.37 9.40 0.25
C ARG A 331 25.63 9.78 1.54
N VAL A 332 26.35 10.44 2.44
CA VAL A 332 25.85 10.92 3.74
C VAL A 332 26.10 12.42 3.86
N ILE A 333 25.03 13.21 3.90
CA ILE A 333 25.08 14.68 3.95
C ILE A 333 25.03 15.12 5.41
N GLN A 334 26.19 15.44 5.99
CA GLN A 334 26.30 15.95 7.36
C GLN A 334 26.03 17.47 7.42
N PRO A 335 25.15 17.94 8.34
CA PRO A 335 24.88 19.36 8.49
C PRO A 335 26.07 20.09 9.12
N GLN A 336 26.29 21.35 8.73
CA GLN A 336 27.36 22.18 9.32
C GLN A 336 26.97 22.74 10.69
N VAL A 337 25.68 23.09 10.86
CA VAL A 337 25.12 23.62 12.11
C VAL A 337 23.74 23.02 12.34
N LEU A 338 23.49 22.52 13.55
CA LEU A 338 22.17 22.04 13.93
C LEU A 338 21.26 23.23 14.31
N ALA A 339 20.01 23.18 13.87
CA ALA A 339 18.97 24.07 14.37
C ALA A 339 18.71 23.80 15.86
N ASP A 340 18.30 24.83 16.60
CA ASP A 340 17.90 24.65 18.00
C ASP A 340 16.65 23.77 18.08
N LYS A 341 16.72 22.70 18.89
CA LYS A 341 15.63 21.70 18.97
C LYS A 341 14.33 22.34 19.47
N GLU A 342 14.38 23.23 20.45
CA GLU A 342 13.19 23.86 21.04
C GLU A 342 12.56 24.85 20.05
N GLU A 343 13.38 25.55 19.27
CA GLU A 343 12.91 26.39 18.16
C GLU A 343 12.18 25.55 17.09
N VAL A 344 12.76 24.42 16.66
CA VAL A 344 12.11 23.51 15.70
C VAL A 344 10.81 22.94 16.28
N LYS A 345 10.83 22.54 17.55
CA LYS A 345 9.64 22.04 18.26
C LYS A 345 8.52 23.09 18.30
N ARG A 346 8.84 24.36 18.59
CA ARG A 346 7.87 25.45 18.58
C ARG A 346 7.24 25.63 17.19
N GLN A 347 8.05 25.65 16.14
CA GLN A 347 7.56 25.81 14.76
C GLN A 347 6.67 24.63 14.31
N TYR A 348 6.92 23.41 14.79
CA TYR A 348 6.01 22.27 14.58
C TYR A 348 4.63 22.52 15.15
N LEU A 349 4.61 22.91 16.43
CA LEU A 349 3.37 23.06 17.20
C LEU A 349 2.54 24.24 16.67
N GLU A 350 3.19 25.30 16.18
CA GLU A 350 2.55 26.43 15.49
C GLU A 350 1.85 26.02 14.17
N GLN A 351 2.36 25.00 13.48
CA GLN A 351 1.84 24.51 12.18
C GLN A 351 0.95 23.27 12.33
N LEU A 352 0.74 22.78 13.54
CA LEU A 352 0.02 21.53 13.77
C LEU A 352 -1.49 21.73 13.59
N GLU A 353 -2.03 21.08 12.58
CA GLU A 353 -3.47 21.03 12.34
C GLU A 353 -4.11 19.89 13.12
N ILE A 354 -5.28 20.16 13.68
CA ILE A 354 -6.09 19.23 14.47
C ILE A 354 -7.53 19.28 13.95
N THR A 355 -8.11 18.12 13.68
CA THR A 355 -9.47 17.99 13.14
C THR A 355 -10.29 17.09 14.06
N LEU A 356 -11.52 17.52 14.38
CA LEU A 356 -12.48 16.67 15.07
C LEU A 356 -13.11 15.71 14.05
N THR A 357 -12.99 14.41 14.30
CA THR A 357 -13.48 13.37 13.40
C THR A 357 -14.03 12.20 14.21
N ILE A 358 -14.80 11.34 13.55
CA ILE A 358 -15.24 10.07 14.12
C ILE A 358 -14.33 8.98 13.57
N GLU A 359 -13.91 8.03 14.40
CA GLU A 359 -13.01 6.94 14.01
C GLU A 359 -13.31 5.64 14.77
N SER A 360 -13.12 4.50 14.11
CA SER A 360 -13.14 3.19 14.77
C SER A 360 -11.76 2.85 15.32
N ILE A 361 -11.69 2.60 16.63
CA ILE A 361 -10.43 2.33 17.35
C ILE A 361 -10.26 0.81 17.47
N ILE A 362 -9.73 0.20 16.41
CA ILE A 362 -9.51 -1.24 16.32
C ILE A 362 -8.19 -1.69 16.96
N GLU A 363 -8.22 -2.86 17.62
CA GLU A 363 -7.13 -3.37 18.45
C GLU A 363 -5.87 -3.75 17.64
N GLU A 364 -6.02 -4.03 16.36
CA GLU A 364 -4.90 -4.39 15.48
C GLU A 364 -3.98 -3.20 15.20
N ILE A 365 -4.53 -1.98 15.23
CA ILE A 365 -3.81 -0.76 14.83
C ILE A 365 -3.49 0.11 16.04
N TYR A 366 -4.43 0.25 16.97
CA TYR A 366 -4.38 1.27 18.01
C TYR A 366 -4.27 0.69 19.41
N GLU A 367 -3.73 1.49 20.31
CA GLU A 367 -3.69 1.20 21.73
C GLU A 367 -3.82 2.52 22.53
N PRO A 368 -4.66 2.56 23.59
CA PRO A 368 -5.68 1.56 23.91
C PRO A 368 -6.78 1.53 22.83
N ALA A 369 -7.41 0.36 22.68
CA ALA A 369 -8.47 0.12 21.72
C ALA A 369 -9.58 -0.72 22.34
N ASP A 370 -10.81 -0.52 21.88
CA ASP A 370 -12.00 -1.24 22.35
C ASP A 370 -12.90 -1.73 21.22
N GLY A 371 -12.43 -1.61 19.96
CA GLY A 371 -13.16 -2.00 18.75
C GLY A 371 -14.37 -1.13 18.45
N LYS A 372 -14.56 0.00 19.14
CA LYS A 372 -15.73 0.87 18.99
C LYS A 372 -15.38 2.15 18.25
N VAL A 373 -16.44 2.86 17.88
CA VAL A 373 -16.37 4.17 17.27
C VAL A 373 -16.30 5.26 18.33
N HIS A 374 -15.34 6.15 18.18
CA HIS A 374 -15.12 7.27 19.09
C HIS A 374 -15.10 8.60 18.34
N LEU A 375 -15.49 9.66 19.05
CA LEU A 375 -15.22 11.03 18.64
C LEU A 375 -13.78 11.36 19.04
N VAL A 376 -12.94 11.73 18.09
CA VAL A 376 -11.52 11.93 18.33
C VAL A 376 -11.01 13.21 17.69
N TYR A 377 -10.00 13.79 18.31
CA TYR A 377 -9.14 14.77 17.67
C TYR A 377 -8.02 14.03 16.92
N GLU A 378 -7.98 14.19 15.60
CA GLU A 378 -6.90 13.72 14.75
C GLU A 378 -5.90 14.84 14.49
N PHE A 379 -4.62 14.51 14.58
CA PHE A 379 -3.52 15.39 14.23
C PHE A 379 -3.06 15.13 12.80
N ALA A 380 -2.81 16.20 12.05
CA ALA A 380 -2.26 16.09 10.70
C ALA A 380 -0.92 15.33 10.74
N PRO A 381 -0.56 14.58 9.66
CA PRO A 381 0.63 13.75 9.69
C PRO A 381 1.88 14.61 9.92
N LEU A 382 2.77 14.10 10.79
CA LEU A 382 3.90 14.83 11.33
C LEU A 382 5.16 14.58 10.46
N PRO A 383 5.49 15.50 9.53
CA PRO A 383 6.66 15.33 8.68
C PRO A 383 7.91 15.56 9.51
N ALA A 384 8.90 14.67 9.58
CA ALA A 384 10.22 15.06 10.09
C ALA A 384 10.83 16.24 9.27
N TYR A 385 11.78 17.01 9.80
CA TYR A 385 12.47 18.10 9.05
C TYR A 385 14.00 18.00 9.03
N PRO A 386 14.69 18.53 8.01
CA PRO A 386 16.16 18.61 8.00
C PRO A 386 16.73 19.29 9.24
N ALA A 387 17.79 18.72 9.84
CA ALA A 387 18.35 19.20 11.11
C ALA A 387 19.12 20.52 11.00
N GLU A 388 19.44 21.00 9.79
CA GLU A 388 20.20 22.24 9.53
C GLU A 388 19.29 23.47 9.28
N HIS A 389 17.99 23.28 9.11
CA HIS A 389 17.10 24.34 8.62
C HIS A 389 16.66 25.31 9.73
N LYS A 390 16.95 26.61 9.56
CA LYS A 390 16.63 27.68 10.52
C LYS A 390 15.16 28.11 10.54
N LYS A 391 14.43 27.87 9.45
CA LYS A 391 12.97 28.01 9.36
C LYS A 391 12.45 26.74 8.74
N LEU A 392 11.48 26.10 9.39
CA LEU A 392 10.60 25.17 8.72
C LEU A 392 9.99 25.96 7.55
N LYS A 393 10.26 25.56 6.31
CA LYS A 393 9.36 25.95 5.23
C LYS A 393 8.00 25.50 5.75
N ALA A 394 7.06 26.43 5.90
CA ALA A 394 5.68 26.05 6.11
C ALA A 394 5.43 24.91 5.13
N HIS A 395 4.90 23.79 5.62
CA HIS A 395 4.11 23.00 4.70
C HIS A 395 2.97 23.94 4.32
N VAL A 396 3.21 24.74 3.27
CA VAL A 396 2.17 25.33 2.47
C VAL A 396 1.50 24.08 1.91
N TYR A 397 0.56 23.55 2.68
CA TYR A 397 -0.70 23.21 2.05
C TYR A 397 -1.04 24.50 1.32
N GLU A 398 -0.65 24.62 0.04
CA GLU A 398 -1.37 25.58 -0.80
C GLU A 398 -2.82 25.22 -0.53
N GLU A 399 -3.66 26.23 -0.33
CA GLU A 399 -5.11 26.11 -0.16
C GLU A 399 -5.70 25.40 -1.40
N GLY A 400 -5.41 24.12 -1.54
CA GLY A 400 -5.87 23.23 -2.55
C GLY A 400 -7.27 22.91 -2.12
N LYS A 401 -8.21 23.70 -2.64
CA LYS A 401 -9.67 23.60 -2.47
C LYS A 401 -10.06 22.44 -1.55
N THR A 402 -10.37 22.75 -0.29
CA THR A 402 -10.98 21.78 0.63
C THR A 402 -12.09 21.07 -0.13
N ASP A 403 -12.08 19.73 -0.13
CA ASP A 403 -13.10 18.95 -0.84
C ASP A 403 -14.48 19.45 -0.41
N GLU A 404 -15.21 20.04 -1.36
CA GLU A 404 -16.55 20.57 -1.09
C GLU A 404 -17.52 19.39 -1.14
N TYR A 405 -18.29 19.20 -0.06
CA TYR A 405 -19.33 18.18 -0.01
C TYR A 405 -20.68 18.85 0.06
N MET A 406 -21.65 18.30 -0.68
CA MET A 406 -23.03 18.76 -0.67
C MET A 406 -23.94 17.74 0.02
N PRO A 407 -24.98 18.21 0.76
CA PRO A 407 -25.98 17.32 1.32
C PRO A 407 -26.73 16.57 0.21
N LEU A 408 -27.21 15.36 0.51
CA LEU A 408 -28.01 14.61 -0.47
C LEU A 408 -29.43 15.17 -0.57
N PRO A 409 -30.00 15.26 -1.77
CA PRO A 409 -31.40 15.66 -1.93
C PRO A 409 -32.33 14.58 -1.35
N PRO A 410 -33.47 14.95 -0.74
CA PRO A 410 -34.44 13.97 -0.26
C PRO A 410 -35.00 13.15 -1.43
N MET A 411 -35.28 11.87 -1.19
CA MET A 411 -35.81 10.96 -2.21
C MET A 411 -37.16 10.41 -1.77
N ALA A 412 -38.17 10.49 -2.65
CA ALA A 412 -39.51 9.98 -2.35
C ALA A 412 -39.48 8.45 -2.22
N ALA A 413 -40.29 7.89 -1.30
CA ALA A 413 -40.36 6.44 -1.09
C ALA A 413 -40.76 5.65 -2.35
N SER A 414 -41.46 6.29 -3.30
CA SER A 414 -41.80 5.72 -4.61
C SER A 414 -40.62 5.62 -5.57
N GLU A 415 -39.55 6.38 -5.35
CA GLU A 415 -38.31 6.35 -6.14
C GLU A 415 -37.25 5.41 -5.55
N ILE A 416 -37.48 4.90 -4.34
CA ILE A 416 -36.64 3.92 -3.66
C ILE A 416 -37.19 2.53 -3.98
N ALA A 417 -36.39 1.67 -4.61
CA ALA A 417 -36.80 0.29 -4.83
C ALA A 417 -37.03 -0.41 -3.48
N LYS A 418 -38.12 -1.18 -3.36
CA LYS A 418 -38.40 -1.94 -2.12
C LYS A 418 -37.32 -3.00 -1.91
N ARG A 419 -36.39 -2.74 -0.99
CA ARG A 419 -35.27 -3.63 -0.63
C ARG A 419 -35.75 -5.02 -0.20
N GLU A 420 -36.92 -5.13 0.44
CA GLU A 420 -37.50 -6.40 0.90
C GLU A 420 -37.85 -7.40 -0.22
N SER A 421 -37.78 -6.99 -1.50
CA SER A 421 -38.12 -7.85 -2.65
C SER A 421 -37.02 -8.02 -3.71
N ALA A 422 -35.87 -7.34 -3.57
CA ALA A 422 -34.80 -7.38 -4.56
C ALA A 422 -33.64 -8.25 -4.07
N SER A 423 -33.36 -9.35 -4.76
CA SER A 423 -32.16 -10.15 -4.48
C SER A 423 -30.89 -9.37 -4.86
N VAL A 424 -29.74 -9.76 -4.30
CA VAL A 424 -28.43 -9.15 -4.66
C VAL A 424 -28.19 -9.23 -6.16
N GLU A 425 -28.57 -10.35 -6.79
CA GLU A 425 -28.49 -10.52 -8.24
C GLU A 425 -29.29 -9.46 -9.00
N THR A 426 -30.48 -9.12 -8.50
CA THR A 426 -31.31 -8.06 -9.09
C THR A 426 -30.66 -6.69 -8.93
N LEU A 427 -30.07 -6.41 -7.76
CA LEU A 427 -29.40 -5.12 -7.47
C LEU A 427 -28.17 -4.89 -8.34
N ILE A 428 -27.41 -5.93 -8.63
CA ILE A 428 -26.18 -5.82 -9.43
C ILE A 428 -26.45 -5.97 -10.94
N GLY A 429 -27.69 -6.27 -11.35
CA GLY A 429 -28.09 -6.41 -12.75
C GLY A 429 -27.67 -7.74 -13.38
N LEU A 430 -27.62 -8.82 -12.60
CA LEU A 430 -27.30 -10.17 -13.07
C LEU A 430 -28.43 -10.73 -13.96
N THR A 431 -28.04 -11.40 -15.04
CA THR A 431 -28.96 -12.10 -15.96
C THR A 431 -28.67 -13.60 -15.97
N PRO A 432 -29.56 -14.45 -16.53
CA PRO A 432 -29.30 -15.88 -16.68
C PRO A 432 -28.08 -16.24 -17.56
N ALA A 433 -27.47 -15.27 -18.24
CA ALA A 433 -26.24 -15.45 -19.02
C ALA A 433 -24.99 -15.70 -18.15
N TYR A 434 -25.10 -15.50 -16.83
CA TYR A 434 -24.02 -15.71 -15.88
C TYR A 434 -24.38 -16.85 -14.93
N ARG A 435 -23.37 -17.62 -14.54
CA ARG A 435 -23.49 -18.65 -13.51
C ARG A 435 -22.60 -18.33 -12.33
N LYS A 436 -23.06 -18.65 -11.11
CA LYS A 436 -22.24 -18.58 -9.90
C LYS A 436 -21.14 -19.64 -10.01
N ILE A 437 -19.88 -19.23 -9.91
CA ILE A 437 -18.71 -20.13 -9.98
C ILE A 437 -17.99 -20.27 -8.65
N ARG A 438 -18.20 -19.32 -7.72
CA ARG A 438 -17.56 -19.34 -6.41
C ARG A 438 -18.40 -18.61 -5.38
N GLU A 439 -18.42 -19.16 -4.18
CA GLU A 439 -18.93 -18.53 -2.96
C GLU A 439 -17.90 -18.80 -1.87
N SER A 440 -17.54 -17.78 -1.10
CA SER A 440 -16.45 -17.83 -0.13
C SER A 440 -16.86 -17.16 1.16
N ASP A 441 -16.59 -17.84 2.27
CA ASP A 441 -16.76 -17.30 3.61
C ASP A 441 -15.62 -16.30 3.93
N LEU A 442 -15.98 -15.07 4.30
CA LEU A 442 -15.07 -13.98 4.66
C LEU A 442 -15.29 -13.50 6.11
N GLY A 443 -15.73 -14.39 7.01
CA GLY A 443 -16.06 -14.02 8.39
C GLY A 443 -17.50 -13.52 8.48
N GLU A 444 -17.71 -12.20 8.65
CA GLU A 444 -19.06 -11.60 8.72
C GLU A 444 -19.76 -11.50 7.35
N ALA A 445 -19.03 -11.71 6.25
CA ALA A 445 -19.54 -11.55 4.89
C ALA A 445 -19.30 -12.79 4.01
N LEU A 446 -20.06 -12.89 2.92
CA LEU A 446 -19.86 -13.80 1.80
C LEU A 446 -19.27 -13.05 0.61
N GLY A 447 -18.21 -13.59 0.01
CA GLY A 447 -17.73 -13.21 -1.31
C GLY A 447 -18.33 -14.13 -2.37
N ILE A 448 -19.01 -13.58 -3.37
CA ILE A 448 -19.70 -14.34 -4.42
C ILE A 448 -19.15 -13.92 -5.79
N VAL A 449 -18.87 -14.89 -6.66
CA VAL A 449 -18.38 -14.66 -8.03
C VAL A 449 -19.28 -15.35 -9.04
N TRP A 450 -19.70 -14.60 -10.04
CA TRP A 450 -20.38 -15.11 -11.22
C TRP A 450 -19.52 -14.90 -12.47
N ARG A 451 -19.66 -15.77 -13.47
CA ARG A 451 -18.96 -15.68 -14.75
C ARG A 451 -19.93 -15.88 -15.91
N ALA A 452 -19.70 -15.17 -17.02
CA ALA A 452 -20.45 -15.34 -18.25
C ALA A 452 -20.31 -16.78 -18.78
N ASN A 453 -21.41 -17.37 -19.26
CA ASN A 453 -21.43 -18.76 -19.70
C ASN A 453 -20.54 -19.04 -20.93
N GLU A 454 -20.25 -18.04 -21.75
CA GLU A 454 -19.52 -18.15 -23.03
C GLU A 454 -18.01 -17.88 -22.93
N ALA A 455 -17.48 -17.61 -21.74
CA ALA A 455 -16.06 -17.29 -21.54
C ALA A 455 -15.13 -18.47 -21.90
N ARG A 456 -14.12 -18.23 -22.76
CA ARG A 456 -13.07 -19.21 -23.13
C ARG A 456 -11.98 -19.28 -22.07
N GLU A 457 -11.42 -20.48 -21.85
CA GLU A 457 -10.20 -20.66 -21.04
C GLU A 457 -8.99 -20.08 -21.77
N ILE A 458 -8.17 -19.31 -21.04
CA ILE A 458 -6.94 -18.70 -21.57
C ILE A 458 -5.78 -19.68 -21.26
N PRO A 459 -5.08 -20.23 -22.27
CA PRO A 459 -4.08 -21.28 -22.06
C PRO A 459 -2.68 -20.80 -21.59
N ASP A 460 -2.46 -19.48 -21.49
CA ASP A 460 -1.21 -18.87 -20.99
C ASP A 460 -1.18 -18.84 -19.44
N ARG A 461 -0.03 -18.99 -18.77
CA ARG A 461 0.08 -18.81 -17.29
C ARG A 461 1.22 -17.89 -16.86
N SER A 462 1.40 -16.79 -17.59
CA SER A 462 1.96 -15.56 -17.02
C SER A 462 1.12 -15.09 -15.82
N ILE A 463 1.72 -14.31 -14.91
CA ILE A 463 0.99 -13.59 -13.83
C ILE A 463 -0.17 -12.77 -14.42
N ASP A 464 0.04 -12.18 -15.59
CA ASP A 464 -0.99 -11.44 -16.33
C ASP A 464 -2.16 -12.33 -16.76
N SER A 465 -1.90 -13.56 -17.23
CA SER A 465 -2.96 -14.51 -17.57
C SER A 465 -3.71 -15.02 -16.33
N PHE A 466 -3.01 -15.20 -15.20
CA PHE A 466 -3.61 -15.53 -13.89
C PHE A 466 -4.62 -14.47 -13.44
N PHE A 467 -4.27 -13.19 -13.58
CA PHE A 467 -5.19 -12.11 -13.23
C PHE A 467 -6.35 -12.02 -14.20
N LYS A 468 -6.10 -12.14 -15.52
CA LYS A 468 -7.16 -12.13 -16.54
C LYS A 468 -8.19 -13.23 -16.35
N GLU A 469 -7.78 -14.47 -16.15
CA GLU A 469 -8.74 -15.59 -16.00
C GLU A 469 -9.67 -15.41 -14.79
N ARG A 470 -9.20 -14.80 -13.70
CA ARG A 470 -9.98 -14.60 -12.46
C ARG A 470 -10.84 -13.34 -12.49
N THR A 471 -10.70 -12.53 -13.52
CA THR A 471 -11.19 -11.16 -13.61
C THR A 471 -12.12 -11.04 -14.80
N GLU A 472 -11.65 -11.34 -16.00
CA GLU A 472 -12.42 -11.16 -17.23
C GLU A 472 -13.77 -11.90 -17.20
N ASN A 473 -14.80 -11.21 -17.69
CA ASN A 473 -16.16 -11.73 -17.81
C ASN A 473 -16.77 -12.21 -16.48
N THR A 474 -16.33 -11.64 -15.35
CA THR A 474 -16.90 -11.92 -14.04
C THR A 474 -17.66 -10.72 -13.46
N VAL A 475 -18.55 -11.01 -12.53
CA VAL A 475 -19.07 -10.03 -11.57
C VAL A 475 -18.83 -10.60 -10.19
N LYS A 476 -18.38 -9.76 -9.26
CA LYS A 476 -18.06 -10.16 -7.90
C LYS A 476 -18.80 -9.27 -6.92
N ALA A 477 -19.34 -9.85 -5.86
CA ALA A 477 -20.05 -9.12 -4.82
C ALA A 477 -19.65 -9.61 -3.43
N ARG A 478 -19.64 -8.69 -2.46
CA ARG A 478 -19.53 -8.99 -1.03
C ARG A 478 -20.85 -8.65 -0.37
N VAL A 479 -21.39 -9.59 0.39
CA VAL A 479 -22.70 -9.49 1.02
C VAL A 479 -22.58 -9.91 2.48
N ASP A 480 -23.18 -9.16 3.39
CA ASP A 480 -23.31 -9.52 4.80
C ASP A 480 -24.07 -10.84 4.95
N LYS A 481 -23.54 -11.76 5.77
CA LYS A 481 -24.10 -13.12 5.91
C LYS A 481 -25.49 -13.15 6.54
N GLU A 482 -25.72 -12.30 7.54
CA GLU A 482 -26.92 -12.35 8.36
C GLU A 482 -28.06 -11.53 7.74
N THR A 483 -27.71 -10.35 7.24
CA THR A 483 -28.68 -9.36 6.76
C THR A 483 -28.88 -9.38 5.25
N GLY A 484 -27.98 -10.07 4.50
CA GLY A 484 -27.96 -10.02 3.04
C GLY A 484 -27.63 -8.62 2.50
N HIS A 485 -27.10 -7.71 3.33
CA HIS A 485 -26.72 -6.37 2.90
C HIS A 485 -25.55 -6.41 1.92
N LEU A 486 -25.68 -5.72 0.80
CA LEU A 486 -24.61 -5.60 -0.18
C LEU A 486 -23.53 -4.64 0.36
N HIS A 487 -22.33 -5.15 0.62
CA HIS A 487 -21.17 -4.32 0.98
C HIS A 487 -20.47 -3.77 -0.25
N SER A 488 -20.30 -4.58 -1.29
CA SER A 488 -19.68 -4.13 -2.53
C SER A 488 -20.04 -5.04 -3.69
N PHE A 489 -19.96 -4.53 -4.91
CA PHE A 489 -19.87 -5.37 -6.10
C PHE A 489 -19.19 -4.63 -7.24
N ILE A 490 -18.71 -5.41 -8.21
CA ILE A 490 -18.03 -4.87 -9.37
C ILE A 490 -18.17 -5.79 -10.58
N TRP A 491 -18.38 -5.17 -11.75
CA TRP A 491 -18.35 -5.78 -13.08
C TRP A 491 -16.98 -5.63 -13.76
N PHE A 492 -16.46 -6.76 -14.19
CA PHE A 492 -15.15 -6.91 -14.82
C PHE A 492 -15.20 -7.00 -16.34
N GLU A 493 -16.42 -6.95 -16.87
CA GLU A 493 -16.71 -7.03 -18.29
C GLU A 493 -16.93 -5.63 -18.81
N LYS A 494 -16.38 -5.32 -19.99
CA LYS A 494 -16.68 -4.06 -20.65
C LYS A 494 -18.10 -4.11 -21.21
N ARG A 495 -19.06 -3.63 -20.42
CA ARG A 495 -20.46 -3.54 -20.84
C ARG A 495 -20.68 -2.21 -21.54
N THR A 496 -21.17 -2.24 -22.77
CA THR A 496 -21.53 -1.04 -23.53
C THR A 496 -22.99 -1.13 -23.94
N GLY A 497 -23.62 0.03 -24.13
CA GLY A 497 -24.99 0.13 -24.62
C GLY A 497 -25.17 1.34 -25.54
N GLU A 498 -26.42 1.65 -25.87
CA GLU A 498 -26.78 2.69 -26.85
C GLU A 498 -27.21 4.03 -26.18
N LEU A 499 -27.20 4.12 -24.85
CA LEU A 499 -27.54 5.34 -24.13
C LEU A 499 -26.40 6.37 -24.18
N SER A 500 -26.74 7.62 -23.88
CA SER A 500 -25.78 8.69 -23.62
C SER A 500 -26.27 9.53 -22.46
N LEU A 501 -26.09 9.01 -21.25
CA LEU A 501 -26.58 9.67 -20.03
C LEU A 501 -25.67 10.84 -19.62
N SER A 502 -26.31 11.94 -19.23
CA SER A 502 -25.66 13.08 -18.59
C SER A 502 -25.14 12.74 -17.19
N ASP A 503 -24.23 13.56 -16.66
CA ASP A 503 -23.76 13.42 -15.26
C ASP A 503 -24.90 13.54 -14.25
N GLU A 504 -25.92 14.35 -14.55
CA GLU A 504 -27.09 14.49 -13.68
C GLU A 504 -27.96 13.24 -13.67
N GLU A 505 -28.18 12.60 -14.83
CA GLU A 505 -28.90 11.33 -14.92
C GLU A 505 -28.13 10.18 -14.25
N CYS A 506 -26.81 10.13 -14.45
CA CYS A 506 -25.92 9.20 -13.75
C CYS A 506 -25.95 9.45 -12.23
N ARG A 507 -25.94 10.71 -11.79
CA ARG A 507 -26.04 11.09 -10.38
C ARG A 507 -27.36 10.62 -9.77
N LYS A 508 -28.49 10.81 -10.50
CA LYS A 508 -29.81 10.34 -10.04
C LYS A 508 -29.82 8.83 -9.84
N LYS A 509 -29.24 8.06 -10.77
CA LYS A 509 -29.11 6.60 -10.66
C LYS A 509 -28.23 6.19 -9.47
N ALA A 510 -27.10 6.86 -9.27
CA ALA A 510 -26.23 6.60 -8.11
C ALA A 510 -26.94 6.88 -6.79
N LEU A 511 -27.69 7.99 -6.70
CA LEU A 511 -28.49 8.31 -5.51
C LEU A 511 -29.59 7.27 -5.28
N GLN A 512 -30.35 6.89 -6.30
CA GLN A 512 -31.39 5.86 -6.19
C GLN A 512 -30.82 4.53 -5.67
N PHE A 513 -29.65 4.13 -6.17
CA PHE A 513 -28.94 2.96 -5.69
C PHE A 513 -28.52 3.11 -4.21
N LEU A 514 -27.92 4.25 -3.85
CA LEU A 514 -27.52 4.53 -2.47
C LEU A 514 -28.72 4.51 -1.50
N TYR A 515 -29.84 5.15 -1.85
CA TYR A 515 -31.05 5.17 -1.01
C TYR A 515 -31.74 3.81 -0.94
N THR A 516 -31.57 2.96 -1.96
CA THR A 516 -32.06 1.57 -1.91
C THR A 516 -31.28 0.76 -0.87
N LEU A 517 -29.96 0.96 -0.78
CA LEU A 517 -29.12 0.30 0.21
C LEU A 517 -29.27 0.91 1.61
N PHE A 518 -29.34 2.25 1.68
CA PHE A 518 -29.47 3.03 2.90
C PHE A 518 -30.68 3.96 2.79
N PRO A 519 -31.88 3.53 3.21
CA PRO A 519 -33.10 4.36 3.12
C PRO A 519 -33.00 5.72 3.82
N GLN A 520 -32.07 5.84 4.78
CA GLN A 520 -31.80 7.07 5.52
C GLN A 520 -30.50 7.75 5.08
N ALA A 521 -30.04 7.51 3.84
CA ALA A 521 -28.77 8.03 3.32
C ALA A 521 -28.63 9.54 3.51
N GLY A 522 -29.70 10.31 3.32
CA GLY A 522 -29.67 11.77 3.48
C GLY A 522 -29.34 12.27 4.89
N ALA A 523 -29.45 11.44 5.92
CA ALA A 523 -29.07 11.79 7.28
C ALA A 523 -27.56 11.63 7.56
N PHE A 524 -26.88 10.82 6.76
CA PHE A 524 -25.51 10.40 7.05
C PHE A 524 -24.52 10.69 5.92
N PHE A 525 -24.96 10.72 4.67
CA PHE A 525 -24.05 10.86 3.54
C PHE A 525 -24.02 12.29 3.01
N GLN A 526 -22.87 12.68 2.47
CA GLN A 526 -22.71 13.88 1.66
C GLN A 526 -21.93 13.54 0.39
N LEU A 527 -22.35 14.10 -0.74
CA LEU A 527 -21.75 13.85 -2.05
C LEU A 527 -20.58 14.81 -2.28
N LEU A 528 -19.43 14.28 -2.72
CA LEU A 528 -18.30 15.09 -3.15
C LEU A 528 -18.67 15.90 -4.39
N LYS A 529 -18.54 17.23 -4.32
CA LYS A 529 -18.73 18.14 -5.44
C LYS A 529 -17.53 18.06 -6.36
N ARG A 530 -17.75 17.55 -7.57
CA ARG A 530 -16.73 17.56 -8.63
C ARG A 530 -16.57 18.98 -9.17
N ALA A 531 -15.32 19.40 -9.42
CA ALA A 531 -15.04 20.62 -10.17
C ALA A 531 -15.49 20.46 -11.62
N GLU A 532 -16.06 21.50 -12.22
CA GLU A 532 -16.60 21.51 -13.60
C GLU A 532 -15.51 21.48 -14.69
N GLU A 533 -14.23 21.48 -14.32
CA GLU A 533 -13.13 21.55 -15.28
C GLU A 533 -12.85 20.18 -15.93
N THR A 534 -13.41 20.05 -17.14
CA THR A 534 -12.95 19.23 -18.28
C THR A 534 -12.72 17.75 -18.01
N ARG A 535 -13.69 16.90 -18.36
CA ARG A 535 -13.42 15.49 -18.67
C ARG A 535 -14.06 15.09 -19.99
N GLN A 536 -13.22 14.52 -20.87
CA GLN A 536 -13.64 13.75 -22.03
C GLN A 536 -14.54 12.59 -21.59
N GLU A 537 -15.37 12.08 -22.51
CA GLU A 537 -16.42 11.08 -22.32
C GLU A 537 -15.92 9.75 -21.72
N GLU A 538 -15.67 9.71 -20.40
CA GLU A 538 -15.52 8.45 -19.66
C GLU A 538 -16.85 7.67 -19.78
N THR A 539 -16.79 6.40 -20.17
CA THR A 539 -17.99 5.53 -20.27
C THR A 539 -18.69 5.35 -18.93
N CYS A 540 -18.01 5.63 -17.81
CA CYS A 540 -18.56 5.54 -16.47
C CYS A 540 -18.28 6.81 -15.66
N VAL A 541 -19.18 7.13 -14.74
CA VAL A 541 -19.09 8.29 -13.84
C VAL A 541 -19.06 7.80 -12.40
N LEU A 542 -18.00 8.15 -11.66
CA LEU A 542 -17.82 7.78 -10.25
C LEU A 542 -18.33 8.85 -9.29
N PHE A 543 -19.23 8.47 -8.39
CA PHE A 543 -19.74 9.32 -7.31
C PHE A 543 -19.17 8.85 -5.97
N THR A 544 -18.61 9.77 -5.20
CA THR A 544 -18.04 9.49 -3.87
C THR A 544 -18.87 10.18 -2.80
N PHE A 545 -19.26 9.42 -1.79
CA PHE A 545 -20.07 9.85 -0.68
C PHE A 545 -19.27 9.69 0.61
N ARG A 546 -19.11 10.75 1.39
CA ARG A 546 -18.57 10.65 2.75
C ARG A 546 -19.69 10.45 3.74
N ILE A 547 -19.38 9.83 4.88
CA ILE A 547 -20.29 9.76 6.02
C ILE A 547 -19.99 10.91 6.99
N VAL A 548 -21.06 11.50 7.51
CA VAL A 548 -21.08 12.57 8.51
C VAL A 548 -22.16 12.23 9.52
N HIS A 549 -21.87 12.44 10.80
CA HIS A 549 -22.85 12.33 11.88
C HIS A 549 -22.82 13.61 12.71
N ALA A 550 -23.98 14.27 12.82
CA ALA A 550 -24.13 15.55 13.52
C ALA A 550 -23.09 16.63 13.11
N GLY A 551 -22.72 16.67 11.83
CA GLY A 551 -21.75 17.63 11.28
C GLY A 551 -20.28 17.20 11.39
N VAL A 552 -19.98 16.10 12.09
CA VAL A 552 -18.62 15.56 12.21
C VAL A 552 -18.41 14.46 11.17
N PRO A 553 -17.37 14.55 10.31
CA PRO A 553 -17.08 13.51 9.34
C PRO A 553 -16.56 12.24 10.00
N LEU A 554 -16.86 11.10 9.40
CA LEU A 554 -16.26 9.81 9.75
C LEU A 554 -15.00 9.62 8.92
N ARG A 555 -13.84 9.45 9.58
CA ARG A 555 -12.51 9.37 8.95
C ARG A 555 -12.38 8.30 7.86
N SER A 556 -13.09 7.18 7.99
CA SER A 556 -13.06 6.08 7.01
C SER A 556 -14.43 5.59 6.57
N GLY A 557 -15.43 6.46 6.69
CA GLY A 557 -16.76 6.18 6.18
C GLY A 557 -16.93 6.79 4.80
N PHE A 558 -16.63 6.04 3.75
CA PHE A 558 -16.95 6.45 2.38
C PHE A 558 -17.72 5.36 1.65
N ALA A 559 -18.62 5.78 0.77
CA ALA A 559 -19.20 4.93 -0.25
C ALA A 559 -18.84 5.47 -1.63
N SER A 560 -18.65 4.59 -2.60
CA SER A 560 -18.44 4.98 -3.99
C SER A 560 -19.33 4.17 -4.93
N ILE A 561 -19.90 4.85 -5.92
CA ILE A 561 -20.82 4.26 -6.91
C ILE A 561 -20.39 4.72 -8.30
N SER A 562 -20.15 3.78 -9.21
CA SER A 562 -19.87 4.06 -10.61
C SER A 562 -21.07 3.70 -11.49
N VAL A 563 -21.47 4.64 -12.35
CA VAL A 563 -22.62 4.48 -13.26
C VAL A 563 -22.13 4.55 -14.69
N ASN A 564 -22.50 3.58 -15.52
CA ASN A 564 -22.13 3.56 -16.93
C ASN A 564 -23.11 4.41 -17.76
N ARG A 565 -22.56 5.37 -18.51
CA ARG A 565 -23.32 6.33 -19.33
C ARG A 565 -24.05 5.67 -20.50
N THR A 566 -23.53 4.54 -20.97
CA THR A 566 -23.99 3.88 -22.20
C THR A 566 -25.10 2.86 -21.97
N ASN A 567 -25.25 2.36 -20.74
CA ASN A 567 -26.28 1.39 -20.39
C ASN A 567 -27.08 1.77 -19.13
N GLY A 568 -26.63 2.77 -18.36
CA GLY A 568 -27.30 3.25 -17.17
C GLY A 568 -27.28 2.30 -15.97
N TYR A 569 -26.46 1.25 -16.01
CA TYR A 569 -26.28 0.33 -14.89
C TYR A 569 -25.19 0.81 -13.95
N ILE A 570 -25.28 0.35 -12.71
CA ILE A 570 -24.20 0.46 -11.74
C ILE A 570 -23.14 -0.58 -12.08
N GLU A 571 -21.92 -0.15 -12.39
CA GLU A 571 -20.78 -1.04 -12.71
C GLU A 571 -19.97 -1.40 -11.46
N ARG A 572 -19.99 -0.50 -10.47
CA ARG A 572 -19.23 -0.62 -9.24
C ARG A 572 -19.99 0.01 -8.09
N TYR A 573 -20.01 -0.67 -6.96
CA TYR A 573 -20.38 -0.09 -5.69
C TYR A 573 -19.46 -0.59 -4.59
N ILE A 574 -19.03 0.32 -3.73
CA ILE A 574 -18.33 0.02 -2.49
C ILE A 574 -18.99 0.82 -1.39
N GLY A 575 -19.52 0.11 -0.42
CA GLY A 575 -20.15 0.67 0.76
C GLY A 575 -19.14 1.09 1.82
N PRO A 576 -19.62 1.75 2.86
CA PRO A 576 -18.81 2.12 4.00
C PRO A 576 -18.40 0.91 4.84
N ASP A 577 -17.25 1.03 5.50
CA ASP A 577 -16.72 0.00 6.42
C ASP A 577 -17.53 -0.10 7.72
N ILE A 578 -18.48 0.82 7.95
CA ILE A 578 -19.38 0.81 9.09
C ILE A 578 -20.80 1.17 8.65
N GLU A 579 -21.77 0.47 9.25
CA GLU A 579 -23.18 0.81 9.10
C GLU A 579 -23.47 2.21 9.68
N PRO A 580 -23.94 3.17 8.87
CA PRO A 580 -24.15 4.55 9.32
C PRO A 580 -25.05 4.67 10.56
N GLN A 581 -25.97 3.72 10.76
CA GLN A 581 -26.87 3.69 11.91
C GLN A 581 -26.12 3.52 13.25
N GLN A 582 -24.97 2.85 13.26
CA GLN A 582 -24.15 2.67 14.46
C GLN A 582 -23.66 4.01 15.02
N LEU A 583 -23.47 5.01 14.14
CA LEU A 583 -23.02 6.35 14.51
C LEU A 583 -24.02 7.09 15.39
N ARG A 584 -25.31 6.71 15.39
CA ARG A 584 -26.32 7.36 16.25
C ARG A 584 -26.02 7.27 17.74
N SER A 585 -25.30 6.23 18.14
CA SER A 585 -24.88 6.06 19.53
C SER A 585 -23.71 6.97 19.92
N VAL A 586 -22.98 7.51 18.94
CA VAL A 586 -21.84 8.39 19.15
C VAL A 586 -22.33 9.79 19.51
N ASN A 587 -21.96 10.26 20.68
CA ASN A 587 -22.10 11.67 21.03
C ASN A 587 -21.08 12.50 20.24
N ALA A 588 -21.55 13.34 19.34
CA ALA A 588 -20.69 14.18 18.49
C ALA A 588 -20.26 15.49 19.16
N VAL A 589 -20.64 15.73 20.42
CA VAL A 589 -20.25 16.92 21.18
C VAL A 589 -19.04 16.58 22.06
N PRO A 590 -17.85 17.16 21.80
CA PRO A 590 -16.66 16.89 22.60
C PRO A 590 -16.82 17.43 24.03
N LYS A 591 -16.28 16.71 25.03
CA LYS A 591 -16.23 17.19 26.43
C LYS A 591 -14.92 17.92 26.74
N ILE A 592 -13.84 17.61 26.01
CA ILE A 592 -12.60 18.38 26.06
C ILE A 592 -12.52 19.31 24.85
N SER A 593 -12.07 20.53 25.09
CA SER A 593 -11.86 21.55 24.06
C SER A 593 -10.69 21.19 23.14
N ARG A 594 -10.64 21.84 21.98
CA ARG A 594 -9.52 21.73 21.04
C ARG A 594 -8.21 22.16 21.71
N GLU A 595 -8.25 23.19 22.55
CA GLU A 595 -7.11 23.72 23.29
C GLU A 595 -6.57 22.69 24.29
N GLN A 596 -7.47 22.02 25.04
CA GLN A 596 -7.08 20.94 25.96
C GLN A 596 -6.48 19.74 25.23
N ALA A 597 -7.03 19.36 24.07
CA ALA A 597 -6.43 18.31 23.24
C ALA A 597 -5.02 18.70 22.75
N MET A 598 -4.84 19.97 22.39
CA MET A 598 -3.54 20.49 21.98
C MET A 598 -2.52 20.47 23.14
N GLU A 599 -2.92 20.86 24.35
CA GLU A 599 -2.06 20.78 25.54
C GLU A 599 -1.61 19.34 25.84
N LEU A 600 -2.54 18.37 25.73
CA LEU A 600 -2.23 16.95 25.86
C LEU A 600 -1.22 16.50 24.80
N PHE A 601 -1.42 16.85 23.53
CA PHE A 601 -0.44 16.56 22.47
C PHE A 601 0.93 17.16 22.78
N HIS A 602 0.96 18.45 23.15
CA HIS A 602 2.19 19.17 23.48
C HIS A 602 2.96 18.50 24.64
N SER A 603 2.25 17.96 25.63
CA SER A 603 2.86 17.29 26.78
C SER A 603 3.57 15.98 26.44
N ALA A 604 3.14 15.30 25.38
CA ALA A 604 3.71 14.03 24.93
C ALA A 604 4.69 14.18 23.77
N PHE A 605 4.60 15.28 23.00
CA PHE A 605 5.39 15.49 21.79
C PHE A 605 6.83 15.94 22.09
N ASP A 606 7.78 15.31 21.40
CA ASP A 606 9.17 15.72 21.35
C ASP A 606 9.78 15.48 19.95
N LEU A 607 11.05 15.88 19.79
CA LEU A 607 11.83 15.64 18.58
C LEU A 607 13.08 14.83 18.88
N LYS A 608 13.37 13.85 18.00
CA LYS A 608 14.63 13.10 18.00
C LYS A 608 15.43 13.35 16.72
N LEU A 609 16.75 13.35 16.85
CA LEU A 609 17.64 13.34 15.70
C LEU A 609 17.76 11.90 15.17
N GLN A 610 17.60 11.74 13.87
CA GLN A 610 17.86 10.47 13.19
C GLN A 610 18.33 10.72 11.75
N TRP A 611 18.99 9.72 11.17
CA TRP A 611 19.30 9.71 9.74
C TRP A 611 18.07 9.27 8.95
N SER A 612 17.73 10.01 7.90
CA SER A 612 16.68 9.68 6.94
C SER A 612 17.30 9.36 5.59
N LYS A 613 16.90 8.25 4.97
CA LYS A 613 17.31 7.88 3.62
C LYS A 613 16.39 8.53 2.60
N GLU A 614 16.92 9.51 1.89
CA GLU A 614 16.27 10.27 0.85
C GLU A 614 16.68 9.76 -0.53
N TYR A 615 15.89 10.09 -1.55
CA TYR A 615 16.13 9.66 -2.92
C TYR A 615 16.10 10.88 -3.83
N GLU A 616 17.09 10.96 -4.71
CA GLU A 616 17.12 11.92 -5.80
C GLU A 616 16.25 11.43 -6.97
N GLU A 617 16.00 12.38 -7.86
CA GLU A 617 15.15 12.24 -9.03
C GLU A 617 15.62 11.18 -10.02
N ASN A 618 16.92 10.91 -10.01
CA ASN A 618 17.62 9.89 -10.81
C ASN A 618 17.59 8.49 -10.15
N GLY A 619 16.99 8.35 -8.97
CA GLY A 619 16.93 7.10 -8.20
C GLY A 619 18.10 6.84 -7.26
N GLU A 620 19.12 7.72 -7.24
CA GLU A 620 20.22 7.63 -6.27
C GLU A 620 19.73 7.97 -4.87
N SER A 621 20.20 7.24 -3.85
CA SER A 621 19.83 7.51 -2.47
C SER A 621 20.94 8.23 -1.71
N TYR A 622 20.57 9.12 -0.80
CA TYR A 622 21.48 9.78 0.13
C TYR A 622 20.88 9.81 1.53
N TYR A 623 21.73 9.95 2.54
CA TYR A 623 21.28 10.13 3.92
C TYR A 623 21.38 11.59 4.34
N GLN A 624 20.33 12.10 4.98
CA GLN A 624 20.31 13.43 5.59
C GLN A 624 19.91 13.33 7.07
N LEU A 625 20.52 14.16 7.92
CA LEU A 625 20.19 14.22 9.34
C LEU A 625 18.93 15.07 9.56
N VAL A 626 18.04 14.58 10.42
CA VAL A 626 16.71 15.15 10.54
C VAL A 626 16.15 15.14 11.97
N TYR A 627 15.33 16.14 12.30
CA TYR A 627 14.44 16.11 13.46
C TYR A 627 13.15 15.38 13.11
N ALA A 628 12.92 14.24 13.74
CA ALA A 628 11.70 13.46 13.58
C ALA A 628 10.79 13.58 14.80
N PRO A 629 9.44 13.60 14.59
CA PRO A 629 8.46 13.48 15.66
C PRO A 629 8.76 12.27 16.53
N ASP A 630 8.63 12.47 17.83
CA ASP A 630 8.83 11.44 18.83
C ASP A 630 7.85 11.64 19.99
N PHE A 631 7.52 10.54 20.67
CA PHE A 631 6.59 10.55 21.80
C PHE A 631 7.20 9.74 22.95
N PRO A 632 8.25 10.25 23.61
CA PRO A 632 9.07 9.45 24.53
C PRO A 632 8.32 8.95 25.77
N SER A 633 7.21 9.58 26.13
CA SER A 633 6.33 9.15 27.23
C SER A 633 5.30 8.10 26.83
N LEU A 634 5.18 7.78 25.53
CA LEU A 634 4.21 6.84 24.98
C LEU A 634 4.93 5.63 24.38
N PRO A 635 4.29 4.44 24.38
CA PRO A 635 4.86 3.26 23.74
C PRO A 635 4.75 3.29 22.21
N GLY A 636 4.00 4.26 21.65
CA GLY A 636 3.78 4.42 20.22
C GLY A 636 3.58 5.88 19.79
N GLU A 637 3.42 6.12 18.49
CA GLU A 637 3.13 7.45 17.95
C GLU A 637 1.68 7.84 18.24
N LEU A 638 1.51 9.01 18.86
CA LEU A 638 0.20 9.56 19.18
C LEU A 638 -0.56 9.83 17.88
N ARG A 639 -1.70 9.16 17.71
CA ARG A 639 -2.55 9.33 16.53
C ARG A 639 -3.77 10.18 16.83
N PHE A 640 -4.41 9.93 17.97
CA PHE A 640 -5.64 10.58 18.35
C PHE A 640 -5.68 10.95 19.83
N ILE A 641 -6.56 11.90 20.15
CA ILE A 641 -7.02 12.12 21.52
C ILE A 641 -8.54 11.95 21.54
N GLU A 642 -9.04 11.07 22.40
CA GLU A 642 -10.47 10.83 22.55
C GLU A 642 -11.15 12.07 23.14
N ALA A 643 -12.19 12.56 22.46
CA ALA A 643 -12.72 13.90 22.67
C ALA A 643 -13.65 14.03 23.89
N HIS A 644 -13.99 12.93 24.56
CA HIS A 644 -14.79 12.93 25.79
C HIS A 644 -13.97 12.77 27.07
N THR A 645 -12.84 12.06 26.98
CA THR A 645 -12.04 11.59 28.11
C THR A 645 -10.64 12.19 28.11
N GLY A 646 -10.14 12.65 26.97
CA GLY A 646 -8.75 13.06 26.78
C GLY A 646 -7.76 11.91 26.69
N GLN A 647 -8.24 10.66 26.51
CA GLN A 647 -7.36 9.50 26.38
C GLN A 647 -6.51 9.61 25.10
N MET A 648 -5.19 9.52 25.26
CA MET A 648 -4.24 9.44 24.15
C MET A 648 -4.27 8.06 23.52
N ILE A 649 -4.52 8.00 22.21
CA ILE A 649 -4.57 6.78 21.42
C ILE A 649 -3.40 6.81 20.44
N PHE A 650 -2.54 5.81 20.51
CA PHE A 650 -1.33 5.70 19.70
C PHE A 650 -1.34 4.45 18.82
N THR A 651 -0.49 4.42 17.81
CA THR A 651 -0.34 3.26 16.93
C THR A 651 0.54 2.20 17.58
N LYS A 652 0.15 0.92 17.46
CA LYS A 652 1.01 -0.22 17.81
C LYS A 652 2.18 -0.31 16.82
N TYR A 653 3.40 -0.47 17.33
CA TYR A 653 4.62 -0.64 16.53
C TYR A 653 5.07 -2.09 16.43
#